data_AF-A0A814BTJ9-F1
#
_entry.id   AF-A0A814BTJ9-F1
#
_cell.length_a   1.000
_cell.length_b   1.000
_cell.length_c   1.000
_cell.angle_alpha   90.00
_cell.angle_beta   90.00
_cell.angle_gamma   90.00
#
_symmetry.space_group_name_H-M   'P 1'
#
loop_
_entity.id
_entity.type
_entity.pdbx_description
1 polymer ?
#
loop_
_entity_poly.entity_id
_entity_poly.type
_entity_poly.pdbx_seq_one_letter_code
_entity_poly.pdbx_strand_id
1 'polypeptide(L)'
;MLIRASTNVGNSMICCLLFLLAIRQSAAFSSNDDITVIRQRVLEKMIWPLPNTLPSIILEALSFAQTLNSSCYWPDIDYADAGRANWLTAVHLSRVTTILQALTANGTTERNNTKLLSAAHCALDTWLVRDWQNSNWWWNRISVPISVTSHLLMLGDDVTQFELQKIKEISFRANWWNGDMWTTGCNLVWMIQAQLYRSLATRNITGIEQGFTRMWQDIMIQPLGKDGVQNDYAYHFHGTQLLSAAYGQDWAVNVFSFFICSVNTQYAPSLDKLTLFAQFLVKGNAWMIIDNQWDWHVRGRAIARPDRGYLVFYKPEDIRVLAEAIPSMDLRTDLNNLADRLDHQANATALVGNKHFYTSDYHVHRRANWSSAIKMQSIRTNPDECGNGENLKREHTGQGILNLFTTNTYDYVFIFPLLDWQAINGITVEHDIPLIICNDVPSSLITLPFVGGVSDGLYGFAMMDTATHNLTAKRSWHFYDDAVIALATNLTLTTANVAWTTLASRLLKSGQITVTFLNSTVVTLSDGNYSFPYTPNKTSNVHWIHVGETDVGYVVPSQYQYSSVGIDIGVKTGNFITIGAYDYVVTARTLTIWIDHGRGPYTLDYRYMILPNISLAMMPTVIKQYEDQQVFSCISTNSLFHGTVWSSLKRASFVLWDNVTTTFSCKSRLFEINIQLNNAGAYLFSETDSDFTITASHPFRMNSSVSVIVDRIGYGQGCMISSSVTNVTMSLPASDQLLGASVGTKCNKHAGMNTN
;
A
#
# COMPACT_ATOMS: atom_id res chain seq x y z
N MET A 1 24.27 -65.35 -5.80
CA MET A 1 23.77 -66.38 -6.75
C MET A 1 22.89 -65.65 -7.76
N LEU A 2 23.45 -65.01 -8.80
CA LEU A 2 23.88 -65.57 -10.10
C LEU A 2 22.76 -66.31 -10.86
N ILE A 3 22.24 -65.66 -11.91
CA ILE A 3 22.19 -66.09 -13.35
C ILE A 3 21.05 -65.30 -14.06
N ARG A 4 21.39 -64.25 -14.84
CA ARG A 4 21.32 -64.09 -16.32
C ARG A 4 19.90 -64.24 -16.93
N ALA A 5 19.28 -63.18 -17.45
CA ALA A 5 19.54 -62.42 -18.70
C ALA A 5 19.00 -63.10 -19.98
N SER A 6 18.00 -62.49 -20.65
CA SER A 6 18.14 -61.91 -22.00
C SER A 6 16.81 -61.40 -22.58
N THR A 7 16.83 -60.13 -23.00
CA THR A 7 16.25 -59.54 -24.24
C THR A 7 14.77 -59.73 -24.58
N ASN A 8 14.02 -58.62 -24.59
CA ASN A 8 13.54 -58.08 -25.86
C ASN A 8 13.26 -56.58 -25.77
N VAL A 9 13.88 -55.87 -26.71
CA VAL A 9 13.71 -54.44 -27.01
C VAL A 9 12.51 -54.32 -27.93
N GLY A 10 11.58 -53.42 -27.64
CA GLY A 10 10.49 -53.11 -28.57
C GLY A 10 9.38 -52.27 -27.97
N ASN A 11 9.37 -50.98 -28.32
CA ASN A 11 8.23 -50.06 -28.37
C ASN A 11 7.48 -49.76 -27.07
N SER A 12 7.74 -48.58 -26.50
CA SER A 12 6.71 -47.56 -26.19
C SER A 12 7.35 -46.33 -25.54
N MET A 13 7.93 -45.44 -26.35
CA MET A 13 8.31 -44.10 -25.90
C MET A 13 8.43 -43.12 -27.07
N ILE A 14 7.37 -42.91 -27.83
CA ILE A 14 7.22 -41.74 -28.71
C ILE A 14 5.73 -41.36 -28.72
N CYS A 15 5.33 -40.43 -27.85
CA CYS A 15 4.06 -39.74 -28.00
C CYS A 15 4.09 -38.40 -27.22
N CYS A 16 5.07 -37.55 -27.50
CA CYS A 16 5.10 -36.15 -27.04
C CYS A 16 6.17 -35.38 -27.82
N LEU A 17 5.96 -35.19 -29.13
CA LEU A 17 6.70 -34.25 -29.98
C LEU A 17 6.13 -34.39 -31.39
N LEU A 18 5.05 -33.67 -31.70
CA LEU A 18 4.60 -33.34 -33.07
C LEU A 18 3.31 -32.50 -32.98
N PHE A 19 3.41 -31.29 -32.45
CA PHE A 19 2.51 -30.18 -32.77
C PHE A 19 3.26 -28.91 -32.38
N LEU A 20 4.06 -28.37 -33.31
CA LEU A 20 4.55 -26.97 -33.33
C LEU A 20 5.54 -26.81 -34.50
N LEU A 21 5.00 -26.88 -35.71
CA LEU A 21 5.59 -26.29 -36.91
C LEU A 21 4.49 -26.14 -37.96
N ALA A 22 3.46 -25.37 -37.60
CA ALA A 22 2.53 -24.81 -38.56
C ALA A 22 2.95 -23.36 -38.80
N ILE A 23 3.64 -23.19 -39.92
CA ILE A 23 3.78 -22.01 -40.78
C ILE A 23 2.98 -20.78 -40.29
N ARG A 24 3.70 -19.66 -40.09
CA ARG A 24 3.15 -18.31 -40.05
C ARG A 24 2.33 -18.06 -41.33
N GLN A 25 1.03 -18.32 -41.28
CA GLN A 25 0.06 -17.58 -42.06
C GLN A 25 -0.66 -16.67 -41.08
N SER A 26 -0.40 -15.37 -41.19
CA SER A 26 -1.29 -14.35 -40.66
C SER A 26 -2.62 -14.47 -41.39
N ALA A 27 -3.50 -15.36 -40.90
CA ALA A 27 -4.90 -15.26 -41.21
C ALA A 27 -5.34 -13.91 -40.62
N ALA A 28 -5.67 -12.96 -41.49
CA ALA A 28 -6.34 -11.74 -41.08
C ALA A 28 -7.69 -12.15 -40.50
N PHE A 29 -7.76 -12.29 -39.18
CA PHE A 29 -9.04 -12.43 -38.48
C PHE A 29 -9.88 -11.20 -38.82
N SER A 30 -11.15 -11.42 -39.18
CA SER A 30 -12.03 -10.30 -39.48
C SER A 30 -12.33 -9.54 -38.18
N SER A 31 -12.52 -8.22 -38.24
CA SER A 31 -12.85 -7.42 -37.04
C SER A 31 -14.09 -7.91 -36.29
N ASN A 32 -15.01 -8.59 -37.00
CA ASN A 32 -16.19 -9.20 -36.41
C ASN A 32 -15.86 -10.43 -35.52
N ASP A 33 -14.81 -11.18 -35.84
CA ASP A 33 -14.37 -12.33 -35.05
C ASP A 33 -13.76 -11.87 -33.73
N ASP A 34 -12.91 -10.85 -33.76
CA ASP A 34 -12.30 -10.24 -32.57
C ASP A 34 -13.34 -9.67 -31.60
N ILE A 35 -14.34 -8.93 -32.11
CA ILE A 35 -15.42 -8.37 -31.29
C ILE A 35 -16.23 -9.47 -30.61
N THR A 36 -16.49 -10.58 -31.32
CA THR A 36 -17.20 -11.73 -30.76
C THR A 36 -16.40 -12.40 -29.65
N VAL A 37 -15.09 -12.60 -29.85
CA VAL A 37 -14.17 -13.14 -28.84
C VAL A 37 -14.11 -12.25 -27.60
N ILE A 38 -13.96 -10.93 -27.77
CA ILE A 38 -13.92 -9.97 -26.66
C ILE A 38 -15.24 -9.97 -25.90
N ARG A 39 -16.38 -9.92 -26.60
CA ARG A 39 -17.70 -9.96 -25.97
C ARG A 39 -17.83 -11.18 -25.07
N GLN A 40 -17.47 -12.37 -25.58
CA GLN A 40 -17.55 -13.60 -24.81
C GLN A 40 -16.64 -13.58 -23.58
N ARG A 41 -15.39 -13.12 -23.73
CA ARG A 41 -14.45 -13.01 -22.61
C ARG A 41 -14.91 -11.99 -21.57
N VAL A 42 -15.50 -10.87 -21.97
CA VAL A 42 -16.07 -9.89 -21.04
C VAL A 42 -17.19 -10.51 -20.20
N LEU A 43 -18.10 -11.27 -20.84
CA LEU A 43 -19.13 -12.01 -20.14
C LEU A 43 -18.51 -13.00 -19.14
N GLU A 44 -17.58 -13.84 -19.57
CA GLU A 44 -16.98 -14.89 -18.74
C GLU A 44 -16.06 -14.40 -17.62
N LYS A 45 -15.32 -13.31 -17.85
CA LYS A 45 -14.26 -12.85 -16.94
C LYS A 45 -14.67 -11.71 -16.04
N MET A 46 -15.68 -10.93 -16.43
CA MET A 46 -16.06 -9.71 -15.71
C MET A 46 -17.51 -9.68 -15.23
N ILE A 47 -18.44 -10.36 -15.91
CA ILE A 47 -19.87 -10.24 -15.62
C ILE A 47 -20.44 -11.51 -15.00
N TRP A 48 -20.15 -12.68 -15.55
CA TRP A 48 -20.65 -13.95 -15.04
C TRP A 48 -19.89 -14.41 -13.80
N PRO A 49 -20.57 -15.13 -12.88
CA PRO A 49 -19.94 -15.72 -11.72
C PRO A 49 -18.97 -16.83 -12.13
N LEU A 50 -18.05 -17.18 -11.22
CA LEU A 50 -17.24 -18.36 -11.39
C LEU A 50 -18.13 -19.62 -11.43
N PRO A 51 -17.77 -20.66 -12.22
CA PRO A 51 -18.61 -21.85 -12.37
C PRO A 51 -18.98 -22.54 -11.04
N ASN A 52 -18.08 -22.50 -10.06
CA ASN A 52 -18.30 -23.11 -8.73
C ASN A 52 -19.26 -22.31 -7.83
N THR A 53 -19.48 -21.02 -8.10
CA THR A 53 -20.44 -20.20 -7.33
C THR A 53 -21.82 -20.12 -7.98
N LEU A 54 -21.92 -20.51 -9.27
CA LEU A 54 -23.18 -20.46 -10.03
C LEU A 54 -24.38 -21.15 -9.35
N PRO A 55 -24.24 -22.34 -8.70
CA PRO A 55 -25.38 -22.94 -8.01
C PRO A 55 -25.98 -22.04 -6.91
N SER A 56 -25.14 -21.35 -6.13
CA SER A 56 -25.61 -20.41 -5.10
C SER A 56 -26.28 -19.18 -5.73
N ILE A 57 -25.72 -18.66 -6.82
CA ILE A 57 -26.31 -17.54 -7.58
C ILE A 57 -27.69 -17.91 -8.13
N ILE A 58 -27.88 -19.15 -8.60
CA ILE A 58 -29.19 -19.63 -9.06
C ILE A 58 -30.21 -19.65 -7.90
N LEU A 59 -29.81 -20.16 -6.74
CA LEU A 59 -30.69 -20.19 -5.56
C LEU A 59 -31.09 -18.77 -5.11
N GLU A 60 -30.14 -17.84 -5.08
CA GLU A 60 -30.39 -16.44 -4.76
C GLU A 60 -31.33 -15.78 -5.78
N ALA A 61 -31.08 -15.99 -7.08
CA ALA A 61 -31.93 -15.47 -8.15
C ALA A 61 -33.38 -15.96 -8.05
N LEU A 62 -33.58 -17.26 -7.77
CA LEU A 62 -34.91 -17.83 -7.56
C LEU A 62 -35.61 -17.22 -6.33
N SER A 63 -34.87 -17.00 -5.25
CA SER A 63 -35.38 -16.31 -4.05
C SER A 63 -35.77 -14.85 -4.32
N PHE A 64 -34.95 -14.11 -5.06
CA PHE A 64 -35.26 -12.74 -5.46
C PHE A 64 -36.48 -12.67 -6.37
N ALA A 65 -36.63 -13.61 -7.30
CA ALA A 65 -37.83 -13.69 -8.15
C ALA A 65 -39.10 -14.03 -7.35
N GLN A 66 -38.99 -14.84 -6.28
CA GLN A 66 -40.11 -15.16 -5.40
C GLN A 66 -40.54 -14.00 -4.50
N THR A 67 -39.58 -13.17 -4.07
CA THR A 67 -39.82 -12.04 -3.16
C THR A 67 -40.12 -10.73 -3.89
N LEU A 68 -40.01 -10.71 -5.23
CA LEU A 68 -40.41 -9.60 -6.07
C LEU A 68 -41.95 -9.48 -6.05
N ASN A 69 -42.46 -8.32 -5.62
CA ASN A 69 -43.91 -8.11 -5.55
C ASN A 69 -44.51 -7.87 -6.95
N SER A 70 -45.85 -7.85 -7.02
CA SER A 70 -46.60 -7.63 -8.27
C SER A 70 -46.39 -6.25 -8.91
N SER A 71 -45.78 -5.30 -8.18
CA SER A 71 -45.40 -3.99 -8.69
C SER A 71 -43.93 -3.92 -9.11
N CYS A 72 -43.22 -5.05 -9.15
CA CYS A 72 -41.81 -5.16 -9.51
C CYS A 72 -40.84 -4.51 -8.51
N TYR A 73 -41.20 -4.48 -7.22
CA TYR A 73 -40.36 -4.00 -6.12
C TYR A 73 -40.00 -5.11 -5.15
N TRP A 74 -38.86 -4.96 -4.50
CA TRP A 74 -38.50 -5.76 -3.32
C TRP A 74 -38.85 -4.99 -2.04
N PRO A 75 -39.80 -5.46 -1.21
CA PRO A 75 -40.26 -4.72 -0.03
C PRO A 75 -39.19 -4.46 1.04
N ASP A 76 -38.09 -5.22 1.02
CA ASP A 76 -36.99 -5.12 1.96
C ASP A 76 -35.89 -4.12 1.54
N ILE A 77 -36.02 -3.50 0.37
CA ILE A 77 -35.11 -2.44 -0.09
C ILE A 77 -35.67 -1.08 0.30
N ASP A 78 -34.86 -0.26 0.97
CA ASP A 78 -35.19 1.15 1.22
C ASP A 78 -34.92 2.00 -0.03
N TYR A 79 -35.95 2.23 -0.83
CA TYR A 79 -35.90 3.07 -2.03
C TYR A 79 -35.86 4.58 -1.75
N ALA A 80 -36.02 5.01 -0.49
CA ALA A 80 -35.86 6.40 -0.07
C ALA A 80 -34.45 6.70 0.43
N ASP A 81 -33.58 5.68 0.55
CA ASP A 81 -32.22 5.86 1.01
C ASP A 81 -31.43 6.81 0.10
N ALA A 82 -30.66 7.69 0.76
CA ALA A 82 -29.84 8.72 0.14
C ALA A 82 -28.37 8.62 0.59
N GLY A 83 -27.96 7.47 1.16
CA GLY A 83 -26.60 7.22 1.59
C GLY A 83 -25.59 7.44 0.45
N ARG A 84 -24.56 8.27 0.69
CA ARG A 84 -23.59 8.67 -0.34
C ARG A 84 -22.52 7.61 -0.60
N ALA A 85 -22.04 6.96 0.46
CA ALA A 85 -21.04 5.90 0.39
C ALA A 85 -21.69 4.50 0.25
N ASN A 86 -22.74 4.23 1.02
CA ASN A 86 -23.54 3.02 0.95
C ASN A 86 -24.97 3.40 0.53
N TRP A 87 -25.39 3.04 -0.69
CA TRP A 87 -26.70 3.40 -1.23
C TRP A 87 -27.59 2.17 -1.33
N LEU A 88 -28.52 2.02 -0.39
CA LEU A 88 -29.36 0.83 -0.25
C LEU A 88 -30.31 0.64 -1.45
N THR A 89 -30.77 1.74 -2.07
CA THR A 89 -31.56 1.68 -3.31
C THR A 89 -30.84 0.92 -4.43
N ALA A 90 -29.51 1.02 -4.53
CA ALA A 90 -28.72 0.35 -5.57
C ALA A 90 -28.74 -1.18 -5.48
N VAL A 91 -29.11 -1.76 -4.33
CA VAL A 91 -29.29 -3.22 -4.15
C VAL A 91 -30.28 -3.78 -5.17
N HIS A 92 -31.25 -2.98 -5.63
CA HIS A 92 -32.17 -3.36 -6.70
C HIS A 92 -31.41 -3.82 -7.96
N LEU A 93 -30.43 -3.04 -8.43
CA LEU A 93 -29.64 -3.42 -9.61
C LEU A 93 -28.76 -4.65 -9.36
N SER A 94 -28.23 -4.81 -8.14
CA SER A 94 -27.47 -6.01 -7.76
C SER A 94 -28.33 -7.28 -7.83
N ARG A 95 -29.61 -7.22 -7.44
CA ARG A 95 -30.54 -8.34 -7.59
C ARG A 95 -30.87 -8.64 -9.04
N VAL A 96 -31.08 -7.61 -9.87
CA VAL A 96 -31.24 -7.78 -11.33
C VAL A 96 -30.01 -8.44 -11.94
N THR A 97 -28.80 -8.03 -11.56
CA THR A 97 -27.55 -8.69 -11.99
C THR A 97 -27.54 -10.17 -11.63
N THR A 98 -27.89 -10.51 -10.38
CA THR A 98 -27.92 -11.90 -9.89
C THR A 98 -28.89 -12.76 -10.70
N ILE A 99 -30.10 -12.23 -10.96
CA ILE A 99 -31.11 -12.91 -11.78
C ILE A 99 -30.61 -13.13 -13.22
N LEU A 100 -30.03 -12.10 -13.83
CA LEU A 100 -29.50 -12.19 -15.20
C LEU A 100 -28.25 -13.08 -15.30
N GLN A 101 -27.43 -13.18 -14.25
CA GLN A 101 -26.34 -14.14 -14.19
C GLN A 101 -26.87 -15.58 -14.12
N ALA A 102 -27.91 -15.84 -13.31
CA ALA A 102 -28.55 -17.16 -13.25
C ALA A 102 -29.19 -17.53 -14.59
N LEU A 103 -29.81 -16.59 -15.31
CA LEU A 103 -30.34 -16.82 -16.66
C LEU A 103 -29.25 -16.97 -17.71
N THR A 104 -28.15 -16.23 -17.50
CA THR A 104 -26.98 -15.81 -18.29
C THR A 104 -25.75 -16.69 -18.47
N ALA A 105 -25.27 -17.20 -17.36
CA ALA A 105 -23.94 -17.78 -17.27
C ALA A 105 -23.81 -19.10 -18.03
N ASN A 106 -22.59 -19.40 -18.47
CA ASN A 106 -22.26 -20.72 -19.01
C ASN A 106 -22.59 -21.81 -18.00
N GLY A 107 -23.26 -22.87 -18.44
CA GLY A 107 -23.58 -24.03 -17.60
C GLY A 107 -24.80 -23.85 -16.68
N THR A 108 -25.55 -22.76 -16.79
CA THR A 108 -26.78 -22.60 -15.99
C THR A 108 -27.90 -23.56 -16.42
N THR A 109 -28.70 -23.99 -15.44
CA THR A 109 -29.94 -24.75 -15.64
C THR A 109 -31.13 -23.85 -15.97
N GLU A 110 -31.03 -22.54 -15.72
CA GLU A 110 -32.16 -21.61 -15.78
C GLU A 110 -32.30 -20.88 -17.11
N ARG A 111 -31.51 -21.22 -18.14
CA ARG A 111 -31.49 -20.51 -19.44
C ARG A 111 -32.89 -20.29 -20.02
N ASN A 112 -33.76 -21.29 -19.93
CA ASN A 112 -35.11 -21.25 -20.51
C ASN A 112 -36.21 -20.94 -19.47
N ASN A 113 -35.86 -20.44 -18.29
CA ASN A 113 -36.82 -20.15 -17.23
C ASN A 113 -37.56 -18.82 -17.53
N THR A 114 -38.70 -18.91 -18.21
CA THR A 114 -39.50 -17.75 -18.62
C THR A 114 -40.04 -16.93 -17.45
N LYS A 115 -40.27 -17.54 -16.28
CA LYS A 115 -40.70 -16.81 -15.07
C LYS A 115 -39.57 -15.95 -14.53
N LEU A 116 -38.36 -16.50 -14.49
CA LEU A 116 -37.17 -15.79 -14.02
C LEU A 116 -36.79 -14.67 -14.99
N LEU A 117 -36.88 -14.91 -16.31
CA LEU A 117 -36.72 -13.87 -17.34
C LEU A 117 -37.77 -12.75 -17.19
N SER A 118 -39.04 -13.11 -16.98
CA SER A 118 -40.11 -12.12 -16.75
C SER A 118 -39.86 -11.28 -15.50
N ALA A 119 -39.36 -11.89 -14.42
CA ALA A 119 -38.97 -11.18 -13.20
C ALA A 119 -37.79 -10.22 -13.45
N ALA A 120 -36.81 -10.64 -14.27
CA ALA A 120 -35.68 -9.81 -14.65
C ALA A 120 -36.13 -8.53 -15.38
N HIS A 121 -36.97 -8.66 -16.41
CA HIS A 121 -37.53 -7.51 -17.14
C HIS A 121 -38.38 -6.61 -16.25
N CYS A 122 -39.29 -7.20 -15.46
CA CYS A 122 -40.16 -6.48 -14.51
C CYS A 122 -39.34 -5.59 -13.56
N ALA A 123 -38.30 -6.15 -12.92
CA ALA A 123 -37.43 -5.39 -12.04
C ALA A 123 -36.59 -4.34 -12.82
N LEU A 124 -35.92 -4.74 -13.91
CA LEU A 124 -35.09 -3.84 -14.70
C LEU A 124 -35.88 -2.64 -15.24
N ASP A 125 -37.05 -2.86 -15.83
CA ASP A 125 -37.94 -1.81 -16.33
C ASP A 125 -38.34 -0.84 -15.22
N THR A 126 -38.57 -1.35 -14.01
CA THR A 126 -38.88 -0.50 -12.85
C THR A 126 -37.73 0.45 -12.53
N TRP A 127 -36.49 -0.03 -12.53
CA TRP A 127 -35.33 0.85 -12.41
C TRP A 127 -35.25 1.87 -13.54
N LEU A 128 -35.41 1.42 -14.80
CA LEU A 128 -35.27 2.29 -15.99
C LEU A 128 -36.36 3.36 -16.07
N VAL A 129 -37.57 3.09 -15.56
CA VAL A 129 -38.66 4.06 -15.46
C VAL A 129 -38.44 5.04 -14.32
N ARG A 130 -38.04 4.55 -13.14
CA ARG A 130 -37.88 5.39 -11.95
C ARG A 130 -36.63 6.24 -11.97
N ASP A 131 -35.58 5.72 -12.60
CA ASP A 131 -34.29 6.38 -12.76
C ASP A 131 -33.78 6.98 -11.45
N TRP A 132 -33.73 6.15 -10.41
CA TRP A 132 -33.22 6.59 -9.11
C TRP A 132 -31.81 7.16 -9.25
N GLN A 133 -31.57 8.27 -8.57
CA GLN A 133 -30.29 8.95 -8.55
C GLN A 133 -29.86 9.25 -7.12
N ASN A 134 -28.55 9.31 -6.92
CA ASN A 134 -27.93 9.65 -5.64
C ASN A 134 -27.28 11.04 -5.71
N SER A 135 -27.14 11.72 -4.58
CA SER A 135 -26.42 13.00 -4.52
C SER A 135 -24.91 12.86 -4.80
N ASN A 136 -24.34 11.67 -4.56
CA ASN A 136 -23.00 11.33 -5.00
C ASN A 136 -23.02 10.94 -6.49
N TRP A 137 -22.39 11.78 -7.31
CA TRP A 137 -22.33 11.65 -8.77
C TRP A 137 -21.79 10.29 -9.24
N TRP A 138 -20.94 9.64 -8.44
CA TRP A 138 -20.30 8.37 -8.78
C TRP A 138 -21.34 7.28 -9.06
N TRP A 139 -22.44 7.23 -8.28
CA TRP A 139 -23.53 6.29 -8.55
C TRP A 139 -24.14 6.51 -9.93
N ASN A 140 -24.41 7.78 -10.28
CA ASN A 140 -25.16 8.15 -11.47
C ASN A 140 -24.33 8.08 -12.75
N ARG A 141 -23.02 8.36 -12.69
CA ARG A 141 -22.12 8.39 -13.86
C ARG A 141 -21.26 7.13 -14.01
N ILE A 142 -21.15 6.30 -12.97
CA ILE A 142 -20.30 5.10 -12.98
C ILE A 142 -21.09 3.85 -12.63
N SER A 143 -21.53 3.69 -11.38
CA SER A 143 -22.09 2.42 -10.88
C SER A 143 -23.34 1.98 -11.65
N VAL A 144 -24.31 2.90 -11.80
CA VAL A 144 -25.57 2.64 -12.51
C VAL A 144 -25.30 2.37 -13.99
N PRO A 145 -24.57 3.21 -14.75
CA PRO A 145 -24.17 2.92 -16.12
C PRO A 145 -23.48 1.56 -16.32
N ILE A 146 -22.52 1.17 -15.48
CA ILE A 146 -21.87 -0.15 -15.58
C ILE A 146 -22.89 -1.27 -15.39
N SER A 147 -23.74 -1.16 -14.37
CA SER A 147 -24.75 -2.17 -14.05
C SER A 147 -25.73 -2.37 -15.21
N VAL A 148 -26.37 -1.30 -15.68
CA VAL A 148 -27.40 -1.42 -16.73
C VAL A 148 -26.81 -1.82 -18.09
N THR A 149 -25.57 -1.42 -18.39
CA THR A 149 -24.91 -1.87 -19.64
C THR A 149 -24.44 -3.32 -19.56
N SER A 150 -24.11 -3.83 -18.37
CA SER A 150 -23.89 -5.27 -18.17
C SER A 150 -25.18 -6.08 -18.36
N HIS A 151 -26.33 -5.56 -17.90
CA HIS A 151 -27.63 -6.19 -18.12
C HIS A 151 -27.97 -6.27 -19.60
N LEU A 152 -27.75 -5.18 -20.34
CA LEU A 152 -27.89 -5.16 -21.80
C LEU A 152 -26.98 -6.19 -22.50
N LEU A 153 -25.74 -6.35 -22.01
CA LEU A 153 -24.80 -7.31 -22.60
C LEU A 153 -25.23 -8.77 -22.35
N MET A 154 -25.77 -9.06 -21.16
CA MET A 154 -26.29 -10.37 -20.76
C MET A 154 -27.58 -10.73 -21.51
N LEU A 155 -28.55 -9.81 -21.59
CA LEU A 155 -29.84 -10.05 -22.23
C LEU A 155 -29.69 -10.38 -23.72
N GLY A 156 -28.73 -9.79 -24.42
CA GLY A 156 -28.48 -10.11 -25.82
C GLY A 156 -29.74 -9.92 -26.67
N ASP A 157 -30.22 -11.00 -27.29
CA ASP A 157 -31.42 -10.97 -28.15
C ASP A 157 -32.74 -10.92 -27.36
N ASP A 158 -32.72 -11.22 -26.05
CA ASP A 158 -33.89 -11.15 -25.17
C ASP A 158 -34.21 -9.71 -24.70
N VAL A 159 -33.36 -8.72 -25.04
CA VAL A 159 -33.58 -7.32 -24.62
C VAL A 159 -34.79 -6.71 -25.34
N THR A 160 -35.63 -5.99 -24.60
CA THR A 160 -36.74 -5.24 -25.20
C THR A 160 -36.25 -3.95 -25.86
N GLN A 161 -37.03 -3.41 -26.82
CA GLN A 161 -36.73 -2.12 -27.43
C GLN A 161 -36.73 -0.98 -26.40
N PHE A 162 -37.61 -1.05 -25.39
CA PHE A 162 -37.68 -0.08 -24.30
C PHE A 162 -36.38 -0.07 -23.48
N GLU A 163 -35.94 -1.24 -23.01
CA GLU A 163 -34.70 -1.39 -22.24
C GLU A 163 -33.50 -0.92 -23.04
N LEU A 164 -33.38 -1.32 -24.31
CA LEU A 164 -32.29 -0.91 -25.18
C LEU A 164 -32.15 0.62 -25.26
N GLN A 165 -33.26 1.35 -25.42
CA GLN A 165 -33.23 2.81 -25.51
C GLN A 165 -32.91 3.46 -24.16
N LYS A 166 -33.56 3.02 -23.08
CA LYS A 166 -33.34 3.59 -21.74
C LYS A 166 -31.94 3.31 -21.20
N ILE A 167 -31.41 2.11 -21.42
CA ILE A 167 -30.04 1.76 -21.05
C ILE A 167 -29.04 2.61 -21.84
N LYS A 168 -29.28 2.85 -23.14
CA LYS A 168 -28.47 3.79 -23.92
C LYS A 168 -28.49 5.19 -23.29
N GLU A 169 -29.67 5.76 -23.02
CA GLU A 169 -29.80 7.08 -22.36
C GLU A 169 -29.00 7.17 -21.05
N ILE A 170 -29.20 6.21 -20.14
CA ILE A 170 -28.51 6.17 -18.84
C ILE A 170 -27.00 6.00 -19.02
N SER A 171 -26.57 5.13 -19.94
CA SER A 171 -25.15 4.85 -20.15
C SER A 171 -24.35 6.08 -20.62
N PHE A 172 -24.98 7.05 -21.28
CA PHE A 172 -24.31 8.29 -21.71
C PHE A 172 -23.98 9.24 -20.54
N ARG A 173 -24.45 8.95 -19.32
CA ARG A 173 -23.97 9.62 -18.09
C ARG A 173 -22.52 9.30 -17.76
N ALA A 174 -22.00 8.16 -18.24
CA ALA A 174 -20.58 7.81 -18.22
C ALA A 174 -19.81 8.59 -19.30
N ASN A 175 -19.95 9.91 -19.27
CA ASN A 175 -19.43 10.87 -20.25
C ASN A 175 -17.95 11.21 -19.98
N TRP A 176 -17.09 10.20 -20.10
CA TRP A 176 -15.64 10.35 -19.91
C TRP A 176 -15.00 11.37 -20.87
N TRP A 177 -15.63 11.68 -22.00
CA TRP A 177 -15.17 12.69 -22.95
C TRP A 177 -15.37 14.14 -22.49
N ASN A 178 -16.03 14.37 -21.35
CA ASN A 178 -16.18 15.73 -20.80
C ASN A 178 -14.84 16.37 -20.42
N GLY A 179 -13.82 15.57 -20.08
CA GLY A 179 -12.50 16.07 -19.68
C GLY A 179 -12.50 16.87 -18.37
N ASP A 180 -13.54 16.70 -17.54
CA ASP A 180 -13.62 17.31 -16.22
C ASP A 180 -12.70 16.57 -15.21
N MET A 181 -12.46 17.19 -14.04
CA MET A 181 -11.58 16.63 -13.00
C MET A 181 -12.04 15.27 -12.44
N TRP A 182 -13.26 14.82 -12.75
CA TRP A 182 -13.81 13.54 -12.32
C TRP A 182 -13.63 12.43 -13.36
N THR A 183 -13.11 12.76 -14.55
CA THR A 183 -12.95 11.84 -15.69
C THR A 183 -11.51 11.37 -15.91
N THR A 184 -10.77 11.17 -14.81
CA THR A 184 -9.36 10.75 -14.77
C THR A 184 -9.18 9.39 -14.09
N GLY A 185 -8.04 8.74 -14.33
CA GLY A 185 -7.59 7.51 -13.65
C GLY A 185 -8.67 6.45 -13.48
N CYS A 186 -8.93 6.02 -12.25
CA CYS A 186 -9.91 4.97 -11.95
C CYS A 186 -11.34 5.31 -12.43
N ASN A 187 -11.78 6.56 -12.25
CA ASN A 187 -13.12 6.98 -12.69
C ASN A 187 -13.26 6.90 -14.22
N LEU A 188 -12.21 7.26 -14.94
CA LEU A 188 -12.17 7.15 -16.39
C LEU A 188 -12.37 5.71 -16.86
N VAL A 189 -11.57 4.76 -16.35
CA VAL A 189 -11.62 3.37 -16.85
C VAL A 189 -12.96 2.71 -16.56
N TRP A 190 -13.60 3.06 -15.44
CA TRP A 190 -14.97 2.64 -15.13
C TRP A 190 -16.03 3.26 -16.06
N MET A 191 -15.91 4.53 -16.42
CA MET A 191 -16.81 5.12 -17.41
C MET A 191 -16.62 4.49 -18.80
N ILE A 192 -15.37 4.18 -19.17
CA ILE A 192 -15.05 3.45 -20.40
C ILE A 192 -15.63 2.04 -20.35
N GLN A 193 -15.60 1.35 -19.21
CA GLN A 193 -16.23 0.04 -19.03
C GLN A 193 -17.72 0.08 -19.39
N ALA A 194 -18.47 1.07 -18.91
CA ALA A 194 -19.87 1.23 -19.28
C ALA A 194 -20.05 1.43 -20.81
N GLN A 195 -19.19 2.23 -21.44
CA GLN A 195 -19.18 2.38 -22.90
C GLN A 195 -18.87 1.07 -23.63
N LEU A 196 -17.86 0.32 -23.19
CA LEU A 196 -17.45 -0.94 -23.82
C LEU A 196 -18.56 -1.98 -23.69
N TYR A 197 -19.20 -2.11 -22.53
CA TYR A 197 -20.33 -3.02 -22.34
C TYR A 197 -21.49 -2.69 -23.28
N ARG A 198 -21.92 -1.41 -23.34
CA ARG A 198 -22.92 -0.97 -24.32
C ARG A 198 -22.51 -1.28 -25.75
N SER A 199 -21.27 -0.96 -26.12
CA SER A 199 -20.81 -1.03 -27.50
C SER A 199 -20.63 -2.47 -27.97
N LEU A 200 -20.15 -3.36 -27.11
CA LEU A 200 -20.12 -4.80 -27.35
C LEU A 200 -21.54 -5.39 -27.44
N ALA A 201 -22.47 -4.86 -26.64
CA ALA A 201 -23.86 -5.29 -26.69
C ALA A 201 -24.51 -4.98 -28.04
N THR A 202 -24.25 -3.78 -28.57
CA THR A 202 -24.87 -3.27 -29.81
C THR A 202 -23.99 -3.36 -31.05
N ARG A 203 -22.84 -4.05 -30.97
CA ARG A 203 -21.82 -4.14 -32.04
C ARG A 203 -21.40 -2.77 -32.62
N ASN A 204 -21.29 -1.75 -31.76
CA ASN A 204 -20.85 -0.41 -32.15
C ASN A 204 -19.31 -0.36 -32.22
N ILE A 205 -18.76 -0.61 -33.42
CA ILE A 205 -17.31 -0.67 -33.68
C ILE A 205 -16.61 0.63 -33.21
N THR A 206 -17.14 1.79 -33.57
CA THR A 206 -16.57 3.09 -33.19
C THR A 206 -16.48 3.24 -31.67
N GLY A 207 -17.52 2.82 -30.94
CA GLY A 207 -17.53 2.86 -29.47
C GLY A 207 -16.51 1.91 -28.83
N ILE A 208 -16.27 0.74 -29.44
CA ILE A 208 -15.27 -0.24 -29.01
C ILE A 208 -13.86 0.32 -29.22
N GLU A 209 -13.55 0.80 -30.42
CA GLU A 209 -12.24 1.36 -30.77
C GLU A 209 -11.88 2.56 -29.89
N GLN A 210 -12.82 3.48 -29.68
CA GLN A 210 -12.63 4.64 -28.80
C GLN A 210 -12.36 4.22 -27.35
N GLY A 211 -13.12 3.26 -26.84
CA GLY A 211 -13.00 2.80 -25.45
C GLY A 211 -11.63 2.18 -25.17
N PHE A 212 -11.22 1.19 -25.98
CA PHE A 212 -9.90 0.55 -25.82
C PHE A 212 -8.76 1.55 -26.01
N THR A 213 -8.81 2.38 -27.05
CA THR A 213 -7.77 3.38 -27.33
C THR A 213 -7.58 4.33 -26.14
N ARG A 214 -8.69 4.90 -25.61
CA ARG A 214 -8.60 5.86 -24.50
C ARG A 214 -8.13 5.20 -23.21
N MET A 215 -8.54 3.95 -22.94
CA MET A 215 -8.09 3.20 -21.77
C MET A 215 -6.58 2.98 -21.82
N TRP A 216 -6.05 2.53 -22.95
CA TRP A 216 -4.60 2.28 -23.11
C TRP A 216 -3.77 3.57 -23.08
N GLN A 217 -4.32 4.70 -23.53
CA GLN A 217 -3.68 6.00 -23.38
C GLN A 217 -3.46 6.37 -21.91
N ASP A 218 -4.35 5.95 -21.00
CA ASP A 218 -4.27 6.25 -19.57
C ASP A 218 -3.13 5.53 -18.84
N ILE A 219 -2.60 4.44 -19.42
CA ILE A 219 -1.40 3.77 -18.92
C ILE A 219 -0.18 4.61 -19.29
N MET A 220 0.11 5.61 -18.45
CA MET A 220 1.22 6.54 -18.59
C MET A 220 1.69 7.05 -17.23
N ILE A 221 2.94 7.49 -17.14
CA ILE A 221 3.40 8.27 -15.98
C ILE A 221 2.75 9.66 -16.07
N GLN A 222 2.06 10.03 -15.01
CA GLN A 222 1.38 11.30 -14.87
C GLN A 222 2.32 12.33 -14.22
N PRO A 223 2.22 13.61 -14.61
CA PRO A 223 2.89 14.67 -13.88
C PRO A 223 2.44 14.74 -12.43
N LEU A 224 3.35 15.12 -11.53
CA LEU A 224 3.02 15.34 -10.11
C LEU A 224 1.77 16.22 -9.93
N GLY A 225 0.90 15.81 -9.01
CA GLY A 225 -0.38 16.48 -8.73
C GLY A 225 -1.51 16.13 -9.70
N LYS A 226 -1.27 15.22 -10.66
CA LYS A 226 -2.31 14.61 -11.50
C LYS A 226 -2.58 13.17 -11.06
N ASP A 227 -3.83 12.77 -11.20
CA ASP A 227 -4.31 11.43 -10.89
C ASP A 227 -3.68 10.39 -11.83
N GLY A 228 -3.11 9.31 -11.25
CA GLY A 228 -2.55 8.17 -11.95
C GLY A 228 -1.17 7.76 -11.43
N VAL A 229 -0.44 7.01 -12.26
CA VAL A 229 0.88 6.46 -11.90
C VAL A 229 1.94 7.58 -11.88
N GLN A 230 2.67 7.72 -10.78
CA GLN A 230 3.72 8.73 -10.60
C GLN A 230 5.11 8.18 -10.95
N ASN A 231 6.13 9.05 -10.98
CA ASN A 231 7.50 8.70 -11.38
C ASN A 231 8.19 7.62 -10.53
N ASP A 232 7.78 7.46 -9.26
CA ASP A 232 8.25 6.40 -8.37
C ASP A 232 7.38 5.13 -8.39
N TYR A 233 6.40 5.08 -9.32
CA TYR A 233 5.40 4.05 -9.50
C TYR A 233 4.33 3.94 -8.40
N ALA A 234 4.21 4.94 -7.52
CA ALA A 234 3.01 5.09 -6.70
C ALA A 234 1.79 5.47 -7.57
N TYR A 235 0.58 5.14 -7.13
CA TYR A 235 -0.65 5.65 -7.72
C TYR A 235 -1.22 6.78 -6.86
N HIS A 236 -1.37 7.97 -7.44
CA HIS A 236 -2.05 9.09 -6.82
C HIS A 236 -3.46 9.24 -7.35
N PHE A 237 -4.39 9.65 -6.48
CA PHE A 237 -5.73 10.01 -6.88
C PHE A 237 -6.28 11.11 -5.97
N HIS A 238 -7.24 11.89 -6.45
CA HIS A 238 -7.76 13.07 -5.73
C HIS A 238 -6.63 14.05 -5.36
N GLY A 239 -5.76 14.36 -6.33
CA GLY A 239 -4.59 15.21 -6.13
C GLY A 239 -3.36 14.40 -5.74
N THR A 240 -2.63 14.81 -4.69
CA THR A 240 -1.34 14.22 -4.29
C THR A 240 -1.45 13.17 -3.19
N GLN A 241 -2.58 12.46 -3.13
CA GLN A 241 -2.83 11.43 -2.12
C GLN A 241 -2.43 10.05 -2.65
N LEU A 242 -1.67 9.30 -1.84
CA LEU A 242 -1.30 7.92 -2.14
C LEU A 242 -2.51 6.98 -1.98
N LEU A 243 -2.99 6.40 -3.09
CA LEU A 243 -4.22 5.59 -3.15
C LEU A 243 -4.04 4.30 -3.97
N SER A 244 -2.87 3.67 -3.87
CA SER A 244 -2.50 2.49 -4.67
C SER A 244 -3.35 1.25 -4.38
N ALA A 245 -3.83 1.07 -3.14
CA ALA A 245 -4.70 -0.05 -2.75
C ALA A 245 -6.20 0.27 -2.81
N ALA A 246 -6.57 1.48 -3.21
CA ALA A 246 -7.95 1.89 -3.47
C ALA A 246 -8.12 2.11 -4.97
N TYR A 247 -8.17 3.37 -5.41
CA TYR A 247 -8.35 3.74 -6.81
C TYR A 247 -7.26 3.18 -7.73
N GLY A 248 -6.01 3.04 -7.27
CA GLY A 248 -4.94 2.42 -8.05
C GLY A 248 -5.16 0.93 -8.29
N GLN A 249 -5.68 0.21 -7.29
CA GLN A 249 -6.05 -1.20 -7.42
C GLN A 249 -7.22 -1.34 -8.39
N ASP A 250 -8.27 -0.57 -8.19
CA ASP A 250 -9.47 -0.62 -9.02
C ASP A 250 -9.16 -0.29 -10.50
N TRP A 251 -8.31 0.72 -10.73
CA TRP A 251 -7.78 1.04 -12.05
C TRP A 251 -7.00 -0.14 -12.65
N ALA A 252 -6.09 -0.74 -11.89
CA ALA A 252 -5.28 -1.86 -12.35
C ALA A 252 -6.09 -3.13 -12.63
N VAL A 253 -7.11 -3.43 -11.79
CA VAL A 253 -8.04 -4.54 -12.01
C VAL A 253 -8.82 -4.34 -13.30
N ASN A 254 -9.25 -3.11 -13.60
CA ASN A 254 -9.94 -2.79 -14.85
C ASN A 254 -9.01 -2.99 -16.07
N VAL A 255 -7.78 -2.48 -16.00
CA VAL A 255 -6.75 -2.66 -17.03
C VAL A 255 -6.44 -4.14 -17.26
N PHE A 256 -6.22 -4.93 -16.19
CA PHE A 256 -6.04 -6.38 -16.29
C PHE A 256 -7.22 -7.05 -16.99
N SER A 257 -8.44 -6.76 -16.53
CA SER A 257 -9.64 -7.41 -17.04
C SER A 257 -9.80 -7.20 -18.55
N PHE A 258 -9.62 -5.97 -19.03
CA PHE A 258 -9.72 -5.67 -20.45
C PHE A 258 -8.50 -6.13 -21.26
N PHE A 259 -7.30 -6.18 -20.67
CA PHE A 259 -6.13 -6.80 -21.31
C PHE A 259 -6.39 -8.29 -21.56
N ILE A 260 -6.84 -9.03 -20.54
CA ILE A 260 -7.16 -10.45 -20.66
C ILE A 260 -8.29 -10.69 -21.66
N CYS A 261 -9.28 -9.80 -21.72
CA CYS A 261 -10.35 -9.91 -22.72
C CYS A 261 -9.85 -9.66 -24.16
N SER A 262 -8.86 -8.78 -24.35
CA SER A 262 -8.38 -8.34 -25.66
C SER A 262 -7.10 -9.05 -26.15
N VAL A 263 -6.44 -9.86 -25.32
CA VAL A 263 -5.20 -10.56 -25.72
C VAL A 263 -5.41 -11.39 -26.99
N ASN A 264 -4.45 -11.34 -27.92
CA ASN A 264 -4.53 -11.98 -29.24
C ASN A 264 -5.68 -11.47 -30.15
N THR A 265 -6.13 -10.22 -29.95
CA THR A 265 -7.04 -9.50 -30.86
C THR A 265 -6.41 -8.17 -31.26
N GLN A 266 -6.97 -7.47 -32.25
CA GLN A 266 -6.50 -6.14 -32.65
C GLN A 266 -6.66 -5.06 -31.56
N TYR A 267 -7.45 -5.32 -30.51
CA TYR A 267 -7.74 -4.36 -29.43
C TYR A 267 -6.77 -4.46 -28.25
N ALA A 268 -5.79 -5.37 -28.30
CA ALA A 268 -4.77 -5.52 -27.27
C ALA A 268 -3.92 -4.23 -27.13
N PRO A 269 -3.47 -3.88 -25.90
CA PRO A 269 -2.58 -2.75 -25.70
C PRO A 269 -1.20 -2.97 -26.36
N SER A 270 -0.52 -1.89 -26.71
CA SER A 270 0.85 -1.96 -27.22
C SER A 270 1.84 -2.43 -26.15
N LEU A 271 2.99 -2.95 -26.60
CA LEU A 271 4.03 -3.45 -25.71
C LEU A 271 4.55 -2.39 -24.72
N ASP A 272 4.65 -1.13 -25.14
CA ASP A 272 5.10 -0.04 -24.25
C ASP A 272 4.13 0.18 -23.08
N LYS A 273 2.81 0.06 -23.36
CA LYS A 273 1.76 0.16 -22.34
C LYS A 273 1.82 -1.03 -21.38
N LEU A 274 1.97 -2.24 -21.91
CA LEU A 274 2.16 -3.44 -21.08
C LEU A 274 3.42 -3.37 -20.21
N THR A 275 4.52 -2.88 -20.77
CA THR A 275 5.79 -2.72 -20.06
C THR A 275 5.66 -1.72 -18.92
N LEU A 276 5.01 -0.57 -19.15
CA LEU A 276 4.77 0.40 -18.10
C LEU A 276 3.83 -0.14 -17.01
N PHE A 277 2.76 -0.83 -17.39
CA PHE A 277 1.85 -1.45 -16.44
C PHE A 277 2.56 -2.53 -15.60
N ALA A 278 3.39 -3.36 -16.22
CA ALA A 278 4.23 -4.34 -15.52
C ALA A 278 5.18 -3.67 -14.52
N GLN A 279 5.84 -2.56 -14.92
CA GLN A 279 6.69 -1.79 -14.01
C GLN A 279 5.90 -1.19 -12.85
N PHE A 280 4.70 -0.65 -13.09
CA PHE A 280 3.81 -0.17 -12.03
C PHE A 280 3.52 -1.26 -10.99
N LEU A 281 3.24 -2.49 -11.44
CA LEU A 281 2.99 -3.62 -10.53
C LEU A 281 4.21 -4.00 -9.70
N VAL A 282 5.38 -4.20 -10.33
CA VAL A 282 6.54 -4.76 -9.62
C VAL A 282 7.41 -3.70 -8.93
N LYS A 283 7.49 -2.50 -9.50
CA LYS A 283 8.23 -1.38 -8.89
C LYS A 283 7.34 -0.59 -7.94
N GLY A 284 6.03 -0.52 -8.15
CA GLY A 284 5.09 0.14 -7.26
C GLY A 284 4.44 -0.84 -6.29
N ASN A 285 3.32 -1.42 -6.72
CA ASN A 285 2.38 -2.16 -5.87
C ASN A 285 3.02 -3.29 -5.07
N ALA A 286 3.94 -4.07 -5.65
CA ALA A 286 4.59 -5.18 -4.97
C ALA A 286 5.25 -4.78 -3.63
N TRP A 287 5.73 -3.53 -3.53
CA TRP A 287 6.31 -3.00 -2.29
C TRP A 287 5.26 -2.71 -1.22
N MET A 288 4.05 -2.33 -1.62
CA MET A 288 2.92 -2.01 -0.74
C MET A 288 2.07 -3.24 -0.37
N ILE A 289 2.33 -4.39 -1.01
CA ILE A 289 1.64 -5.66 -0.75
C ILE A 289 2.46 -6.50 0.24
N ILE A 290 1.93 -6.74 1.44
CA ILE A 290 2.49 -7.68 2.41
C ILE A 290 1.67 -8.96 2.38
N ASP A 291 2.31 -10.08 2.04
CA ASP A 291 1.66 -11.37 1.79
C ASP A 291 0.64 -11.24 0.64
N ASN A 292 -0.67 -11.31 0.90
CA ASN A 292 -1.74 -11.03 -0.06
C ASN A 292 -2.59 -9.80 0.30
N GLN A 293 -2.09 -8.97 1.22
CA GLN A 293 -2.78 -7.80 1.74
C GLN A 293 -2.04 -6.52 1.39
N TRP A 294 -2.77 -5.42 1.28
CA TRP A 294 -2.18 -4.10 1.19
C TRP A 294 -1.81 -3.56 2.56
N ASP A 295 -0.72 -2.78 2.62
CA ASP A 295 -0.56 -1.83 3.72
C ASP A 295 -1.79 -0.90 3.76
N TRP A 296 -2.40 -0.72 4.92
CA TRP A 296 -3.67 0.01 4.98
C TRP A 296 -3.49 1.51 4.70
N HIS A 297 -2.28 2.05 4.85
CA HIS A 297 -1.90 3.42 4.48
C HIS A 297 -2.15 3.79 3.03
N VAL A 298 -2.20 2.82 2.12
CA VAL A 298 -2.39 3.07 0.70
C VAL A 298 -3.85 2.91 0.27
N ARG A 299 -4.78 2.76 1.23
CA ARG A 299 -6.22 2.57 1.00
C ARG A 299 -7.05 3.86 1.16
N GLY A 300 -6.48 4.93 1.70
CA GLY A 300 -7.20 6.18 1.95
C GLY A 300 -8.42 5.98 2.84
N ARG A 301 -9.52 6.68 2.51
CA ARG A 301 -10.76 6.61 3.31
C ARG A 301 -11.41 5.22 3.39
N ALA A 302 -11.03 4.27 2.51
CA ALA A 302 -11.60 2.93 2.48
C ALA A 302 -11.29 2.09 3.73
N ILE A 303 -10.38 2.55 4.60
CA ILE A 303 -10.18 1.95 5.93
C ILE A 303 -11.44 2.00 6.82
N ALA A 304 -12.39 2.91 6.51
CA ALA A 304 -13.67 3.02 7.20
C ALA A 304 -14.78 2.10 6.65
N ARG A 305 -14.43 1.14 5.79
CA ARG A 305 -15.37 0.14 5.24
C ARG A 305 -15.18 -1.21 5.93
N PRO A 306 -16.25 -1.88 6.39
CA PRO A 306 -16.17 -3.22 6.93
C PRO A 306 -16.16 -4.28 5.81
N ASP A 307 -15.22 -4.16 4.88
CA ASP A 307 -15.09 -5.05 3.72
C ASP A 307 -13.70 -5.71 3.63
N ARG A 308 -13.54 -6.58 2.62
CA ARG A 308 -12.28 -7.27 2.32
C ARG A 308 -11.38 -6.50 1.35
N GLY A 309 -11.59 -5.19 1.18
CA GLY A 309 -10.77 -4.35 0.30
C GLY A 309 -9.32 -4.16 0.77
N TYR A 310 -8.92 -4.79 1.88
CA TYR A 310 -7.52 -4.90 2.30
C TYR A 310 -6.78 -6.01 1.53
N LEU A 311 -7.48 -6.93 0.87
CA LEU A 311 -6.88 -7.96 0.01
C LEU A 311 -6.49 -7.40 -1.35
N VAL A 312 -5.47 -8.03 -1.95
CA VAL A 312 -5.08 -7.80 -3.34
C VAL A 312 -6.06 -8.50 -4.28
N PHE A 313 -6.61 -7.76 -5.24
CA PHE A 313 -7.57 -8.29 -6.22
C PHE A 313 -6.94 -8.69 -7.55
N TYR A 314 -5.60 -8.66 -7.65
CA TYR A 314 -4.89 -9.16 -8.81
C TYR A 314 -4.88 -10.67 -8.82
N LYS A 315 -5.25 -11.24 -9.96
CA LYS A 315 -5.23 -12.69 -10.16
C LYS A 315 -3.82 -13.12 -10.59
N PRO A 316 -3.16 -14.05 -9.87
CA PRO A 316 -1.81 -14.51 -10.22
C PRO A 316 -1.70 -15.05 -11.66
N GLU A 317 -2.74 -15.71 -12.17
CA GLU A 317 -2.81 -16.15 -13.56
C GLU A 317 -2.78 -15.00 -14.58
N ASP A 318 -3.46 -13.89 -14.29
CA ASP A 318 -3.49 -12.72 -15.18
C ASP A 318 -2.12 -12.02 -15.19
N ILE A 319 -1.43 -12.01 -14.05
CA ILE A 319 -0.04 -11.52 -13.93
C ILE A 319 0.90 -12.38 -14.79
N ARG A 320 0.72 -13.70 -14.80
CA ARG A 320 1.54 -14.61 -15.62
C ARG A 320 1.30 -14.41 -17.12
N VAL A 321 0.04 -14.20 -17.54
CA VAL A 321 -0.28 -13.83 -18.94
C VAL A 321 0.41 -12.52 -19.34
N LEU A 322 0.42 -11.51 -18.45
CA LEU A 322 1.18 -10.29 -18.67
C LEU A 322 2.68 -10.59 -18.80
N ALA A 323 3.25 -11.42 -17.93
CA ALA A 323 4.67 -11.76 -17.93
C ALA A 323 5.12 -12.43 -19.25
N GLU A 324 4.28 -13.29 -19.84
CA GLU A 324 4.53 -13.90 -21.15
C GLU A 324 4.63 -12.87 -22.28
N ALA A 325 3.88 -11.78 -22.19
CA ALA A 325 3.91 -10.69 -23.16
C ALA A 325 5.14 -9.76 -23.01
N ILE A 326 5.85 -9.79 -21.87
CA ILE A 326 7.00 -8.92 -21.59
C ILE A 326 8.31 -9.53 -22.11
N PRO A 327 9.06 -8.88 -23.03
CA PRO A 327 10.33 -9.39 -23.53
C PRO A 327 11.49 -9.31 -22.52
N SER A 328 11.49 -8.32 -21.62
CA SER A 328 12.54 -8.15 -20.60
C SER A 328 12.51 -9.32 -19.62
N MET A 329 13.62 -10.07 -19.54
CA MET A 329 13.74 -11.23 -18.67
C MET A 329 13.61 -10.86 -17.18
N ASP A 330 14.21 -9.74 -16.77
CA ASP A 330 14.15 -9.25 -15.38
C ASP A 330 12.71 -8.90 -15.00
N LEU A 331 12.03 -8.09 -15.82
CA LEU A 331 10.65 -7.67 -15.55
C LEU A 331 9.67 -8.85 -15.56
N ARG A 332 9.87 -9.82 -16.46
CA ARG A 332 9.11 -11.07 -16.47
C ARG A 332 9.33 -11.88 -15.19
N THR A 333 10.57 -11.98 -14.74
CA THR A 333 10.93 -12.67 -13.49
C THR A 333 10.28 -11.98 -12.29
N ASP A 334 10.31 -10.66 -12.22
CA ASP A 334 9.67 -9.89 -11.15
C ASP A 334 8.15 -10.06 -11.12
N LEU A 335 7.49 -10.12 -12.28
CA LEU A 335 6.06 -10.40 -12.39
C LEU A 335 5.72 -11.80 -11.88
N ASN A 336 6.48 -12.82 -12.30
CA ASN A 336 6.30 -14.19 -11.81
C ASN A 336 6.55 -14.28 -10.31
N ASN A 337 7.59 -13.62 -9.79
CA ASN A 337 7.83 -13.53 -8.34
C ASN A 337 6.66 -12.88 -7.60
N LEU A 338 6.04 -11.84 -8.17
CA LEU A 338 4.82 -11.24 -7.60
C LEU A 338 3.64 -12.23 -7.60
N ALA A 339 3.39 -12.91 -8.72
CA ALA A 339 2.34 -13.91 -8.82
C ALA A 339 2.54 -15.06 -7.82
N ASP A 340 3.76 -15.58 -7.71
CA ASP A 340 4.10 -16.70 -6.81
C ASP A 340 3.92 -16.32 -5.34
N ARG A 341 4.23 -15.07 -4.96
CA ARG A 341 3.96 -14.57 -3.60
C ARG A 341 2.46 -14.48 -3.32
N LEU A 342 1.66 -14.00 -4.27
CA LEU A 342 0.20 -13.92 -4.13
C LEU A 342 -0.47 -15.31 -4.09
N ASP A 343 0.11 -16.31 -4.75
CA ASP A 343 -0.31 -17.71 -4.67
C ASP A 343 0.18 -18.45 -3.41
N HIS A 344 0.98 -17.79 -2.57
CA HIS A 344 1.66 -18.38 -1.42
C HIS A 344 2.46 -19.65 -1.79
N GLN A 345 3.14 -19.63 -2.94
CA GLN A 345 4.05 -20.73 -3.33
C GLN A 345 5.15 -20.87 -2.27
N ALA A 346 5.44 -22.11 -1.85
CA ALA A 346 6.38 -22.37 -0.75
C ALA A 346 7.81 -21.86 -1.01
N ASN A 347 8.19 -21.70 -2.28
CA ASN A 347 9.49 -21.20 -2.73
C ASN A 347 9.39 -19.82 -3.41
N ALA A 348 8.31 -19.07 -3.19
CA ALA A 348 8.17 -17.73 -3.74
C ALA A 348 9.33 -16.83 -3.31
N THR A 349 9.96 -16.13 -4.27
CA THR A 349 11.05 -15.21 -3.99
C THR A 349 10.55 -14.03 -3.15
N ALA A 350 11.10 -13.88 -1.94
CA ALA A 350 10.79 -12.75 -1.07
C ALA A 350 11.24 -11.42 -1.70
N LEU A 351 10.39 -10.39 -1.61
CA LEU A 351 10.79 -9.02 -1.95
C LEU A 351 11.54 -8.42 -0.76
N VAL A 352 12.87 -8.36 -0.87
CA VAL A 352 13.77 -7.83 0.16
C VAL A 352 14.36 -6.51 -0.32
N GLY A 353 14.39 -5.52 0.56
CA GLY A 353 15.06 -4.25 0.29
C GLY A 353 14.46 -3.07 1.03
N ASN A 354 14.76 -1.87 0.54
CA ASN A 354 14.22 -0.63 1.06
C ASN A 354 13.82 0.30 -0.08
N LYS A 355 12.67 0.95 0.03
CA LYS A 355 12.18 1.88 -0.99
C LYS A 355 11.52 3.10 -0.35
N HIS A 356 11.96 4.28 -0.79
CA HIS A 356 11.26 5.54 -0.53
C HIS A 356 10.44 5.93 -1.76
N PHE A 357 9.14 6.09 -1.59
CA PHE A 357 8.23 6.67 -2.58
C PHE A 357 8.21 8.19 -2.39
N TYR A 358 9.20 8.85 -3.00
CA TYR A 358 9.46 10.29 -2.83
C TYR A 358 8.32 11.18 -3.32
N THR A 359 7.43 10.69 -4.19
CA THR A 359 6.23 11.43 -4.59
C THR A 359 5.13 11.39 -3.55
N SER A 360 5.20 10.44 -2.60
CA SER A 360 4.08 10.04 -1.75
C SER A 360 4.35 10.13 -0.25
N ASP A 361 5.54 10.58 0.16
CA ASP A 361 5.99 10.62 1.56
C ASP A 361 5.76 9.28 2.28
N TYR A 362 6.03 8.18 1.57
CA TYR A 362 5.82 6.81 2.02
C TYR A 362 7.10 6.00 1.87
N HIS A 363 7.43 5.19 2.87
CA HIS A 363 8.68 4.43 2.89
C HIS A 363 8.41 2.99 3.32
N VAL A 364 9.03 2.04 2.61
CA VAL A 364 8.88 0.61 2.87
C VAL A 364 10.25 -0.01 3.10
N HIS A 365 10.34 -0.83 4.14
CA HIS A 365 11.48 -1.70 4.41
C HIS A 365 11.00 -3.15 4.48
N ARG A 366 11.68 -4.04 3.75
CA ARG A 366 11.31 -5.46 3.69
C ARG A 366 12.51 -6.34 3.94
N ARG A 367 12.30 -7.34 4.77
CA ARG A 367 13.19 -8.48 4.99
C ARG A 367 12.41 -9.76 4.73
N ALA A 368 13.10 -10.89 4.73
CA ALA A 368 12.51 -12.18 4.34
C ALA A 368 11.23 -12.48 5.12
N ASN A 369 11.21 -12.19 6.43
CA ASN A 369 10.14 -12.60 7.34
C ASN A 369 9.42 -11.44 8.04
N TRP A 370 9.74 -10.19 7.72
CA TRP A 370 9.05 -9.02 8.28
C TRP A 370 9.10 -7.84 7.32
N SER A 371 8.15 -6.93 7.45
CA SER A 371 8.10 -5.69 6.66
C SER A 371 7.64 -4.55 7.55
N SER A 372 8.14 -3.35 7.27
CA SER A 372 7.66 -2.13 7.90
C SER A 372 7.40 -1.07 6.84
N ALA A 373 6.35 -0.30 7.05
CA ALA A 373 5.94 0.77 6.17
C ALA A 373 5.57 2.00 6.99
N ILE A 374 6.01 3.18 6.55
CA ILE A 374 5.68 4.45 7.19
C ILE A 374 5.06 5.42 6.21
N LYS A 375 3.91 6.00 6.60
CA LYS A 375 3.25 7.09 5.87
C LYS A 375 3.41 8.40 6.63
N MET A 376 3.86 9.42 5.91
CA MET A 376 4.04 10.79 6.40
C MET A 376 3.24 11.76 5.52
N GLN A 377 3.29 13.04 5.85
CA GLN A 377 2.72 14.12 5.05
C GLN A 377 3.66 15.32 4.99
N SER A 378 3.62 16.05 3.89
CA SER A 378 4.40 17.28 3.69
C SER A 378 3.59 18.32 2.94
N ILE A 379 4.20 19.44 2.59
CA ILE A 379 3.56 20.41 1.68
C ILE A 379 3.30 19.84 0.26
N ARG A 380 3.84 18.66 -0.07
CA ARG A 380 3.71 18.01 -1.39
C ARG A 380 2.60 16.97 -1.44
N THR A 381 2.19 16.43 -0.30
CA THR A 381 1.33 15.24 -0.21
C THR A 381 0.15 15.51 0.70
N ASN A 382 -0.94 14.76 0.46
CA ASN A 382 -2.10 14.78 1.34
C ASN A 382 -2.12 13.52 2.23
N PRO A 383 -2.54 13.64 3.51
CA PRO A 383 -2.88 12.48 4.33
C PRO A 383 -4.12 11.76 3.77
N ASP A 384 -4.57 10.69 4.45
CA ASP A 384 -5.78 10.00 4.05
C ASP A 384 -6.98 10.94 4.07
N GLU A 385 -7.73 10.96 2.98
CA GLU A 385 -8.93 11.77 2.89
C GLU A 385 -10.05 11.26 3.81
N CYS A 386 -11.04 12.12 3.99
CA CYS A 386 -12.34 11.80 4.55
C CYS A 386 -13.35 12.44 3.61
N GLY A 387 -14.48 11.75 3.38
CA GLY A 387 -15.45 12.18 2.37
C GLY A 387 -16.57 11.17 2.25
N ASN A 388 -17.76 11.63 1.84
CA ASN A 388 -18.99 10.82 1.78
C ASN A 388 -19.35 10.13 3.12
N GLY A 389 -18.93 10.71 4.25
CA GLY A 389 -19.13 10.12 5.58
C GLY A 389 -18.11 9.05 5.96
N GLU A 390 -17.03 8.87 5.18
CA GLU A 390 -15.98 7.87 5.41
C GLU A 390 -14.72 8.51 6.01
N ASN A 391 -14.02 7.77 6.88
CA ASN A 391 -12.76 8.13 7.55
C ASN A 391 -12.83 9.42 8.39
N LEU A 392 -13.88 9.50 9.22
CA LEU A 392 -14.22 10.72 9.97
C LEU A 392 -13.16 11.16 11.01
N LYS A 393 -12.23 10.28 11.37
CA LYS A 393 -11.17 10.52 12.37
C LYS A 393 -9.76 10.63 11.75
N ARG A 394 -9.66 10.99 10.47
CA ARG A 394 -8.42 10.98 9.65
C ARG A 394 -7.21 11.78 10.15
N GLU A 395 -7.35 12.65 11.16
CA GLU A 395 -6.42 13.74 11.47
C GLU A 395 -4.93 13.33 11.48
N HIS A 396 -4.62 12.20 12.10
CA HIS A 396 -3.24 11.76 12.33
C HIS A 396 -2.73 10.75 11.29
N THR A 397 -3.48 10.47 10.22
CA THR A 397 -3.11 9.48 9.17
C THR A 397 -1.83 9.81 8.40
N GLY A 398 -1.39 11.07 8.42
CA GLY A 398 -0.11 11.53 7.84
C GLY A 398 1.00 11.81 8.86
N GLN A 399 0.81 11.50 10.14
CA GLN A 399 1.72 11.92 11.23
C GLN A 399 2.87 10.94 11.50
N GLY A 400 3.34 10.21 10.48
CA GLY A 400 4.44 9.25 10.62
C GLY A 400 3.99 7.93 11.23
N ILE A 401 2.89 7.37 10.72
CA ILE A 401 2.39 6.07 11.20
C ILE A 401 3.29 4.96 10.68
N LEU A 402 3.86 4.16 11.58
CA LEU A 402 4.89 3.14 11.31
C LEU A 402 4.31 1.74 11.48
N ASN A 403 3.76 1.16 10.42
CA ASN A 403 3.23 -0.20 10.44
C ASN A 403 4.35 -1.23 10.47
N LEU A 404 4.11 -2.31 11.21
CA LEU A 404 5.00 -3.46 11.29
C LEU A 404 4.21 -4.74 11.04
N PHE A 405 4.63 -5.47 10.02
CA PHE A 405 4.09 -6.76 9.66
C PHE A 405 5.15 -7.83 9.91
N THR A 406 4.77 -8.87 10.64
CA THR A 406 5.65 -9.99 10.99
C THR A 406 5.18 -11.23 10.23
N THR A 407 5.24 -12.41 10.82
CA THR A 407 4.61 -13.63 10.27
C THR A 407 3.08 -13.53 10.24
N ASN A 408 2.48 -12.77 11.16
CA ASN A 408 1.08 -12.37 11.08
C ASN A 408 0.95 -11.06 10.29
N THR A 409 0.08 -11.04 9.29
CA THR A 409 -0.22 -9.85 8.47
C THR A 409 -1.61 -9.27 8.78
N TYR A 410 -2.40 -9.94 9.62
CA TYR A 410 -3.76 -9.55 9.97
C TYR A 410 -3.85 -8.60 11.18
N ASP A 411 -2.72 -8.10 11.67
CA ASP A 411 -2.63 -7.26 12.89
C ASP A 411 -3.44 -5.95 12.82
N TYR A 412 -3.79 -5.50 11.61
CA TYR A 412 -4.52 -4.26 11.36
C TYR A 412 -5.90 -4.46 10.70
N VAL A 413 -6.32 -5.71 10.49
CA VAL A 413 -7.56 -6.02 9.77
C VAL A 413 -8.76 -5.77 10.69
N PHE A 414 -9.72 -4.95 10.24
CA PHE A 414 -10.91 -4.51 11.01
C PHE A 414 -10.61 -3.76 12.34
N ILE A 415 -9.38 -3.29 12.57
CA ILE A 415 -9.01 -2.64 13.84
C ILE A 415 -9.55 -1.21 14.00
N PHE A 416 -9.80 -0.51 12.90
CA PHE A 416 -10.05 0.94 12.89
C PHE A 416 -11.14 1.48 13.85
N PRO A 417 -12.30 0.81 14.06
CA PRO A 417 -13.26 1.28 15.06
C PRO A 417 -12.85 1.02 16.51
N LEU A 418 -11.78 0.25 16.75
CA LEU A 418 -11.23 -0.08 18.07
C LEU A 418 -10.04 0.81 18.46
N LEU A 419 -9.49 1.54 17.49
CA LEU A 419 -8.32 2.39 17.70
C LEU A 419 -8.66 3.60 18.55
N ASP A 420 -7.73 3.96 19.42
CA ASP A 420 -7.54 5.36 19.80
C ASP A 420 -6.80 6.06 18.65
N TRP A 421 -7.45 7.03 18.04
CA TRP A 421 -6.92 7.73 16.86
C TRP A 421 -5.80 8.72 17.22
N GLN A 422 -5.60 9.02 18.51
CA GLN A 422 -4.44 9.77 19.03
C GLN A 422 -3.32 8.85 19.53
N ALA A 423 -3.52 7.53 19.45
CA ALA A 423 -2.51 6.53 19.79
C ALA A 423 -2.34 5.47 18.69
N ILE A 424 -2.03 5.92 17.47
CA ILE A 424 -1.69 5.06 16.33
C ILE A 424 -0.17 4.85 16.27
N ASN A 425 0.28 3.63 15.99
CA ASN A 425 1.70 3.26 15.97
C ASN A 425 2.58 4.24 15.18
N GLY A 426 3.63 4.77 15.81
CA GLY A 426 4.63 5.66 15.23
C GLY A 426 4.36 7.16 15.45
N ILE A 427 3.11 7.57 15.69
CA ILE A 427 2.79 9.00 15.80
C ILE A 427 3.26 9.60 17.13
N THR A 428 3.52 10.90 17.11
CA THR A 428 3.77 11.72 18.30
C THR A 428 2.81 12.91 18.26
N VAL A 429 1.80 12.91 19.12
CA VAL A 429 0.70 13.89 19.09
C VAL A 429 0.27 14.27 20.51
N GLU A 430 -0.40 15.41 20.62
CA GLU A 430 -1.17 15.75 21.83
C GLU A 430 -2.29 14.73 22.03
N HIS A 431 -2.50 14.31 23.28
CA HIS A 431 -3.53 13.34 23.67
C HIS A 431 -4.65 14.01 24.48
N ASP A 432 -5.83 13.38 24.51
CA ASP A 432 -7.02 13.85 25.23
C ASP A 432 -7.51 15.24 24.80
N ILE A 433 -7.23 15.63 23.55
CA ILE A 433 -7.77 16.83 22.92
C ILE A 433 -8.75 16.46 21.82
N PRO A 434 -9.78 17.29 21.54
CA PRO A 434 -10.72 17.01 20.45
C PRO A 434 -10.00 16.87 19.11
N LEU A 435 -10.32 15.80 18.36
CA LEU A 435 -9.88 15.64 16.99
C LEU A 435 -10.48 16.72 16.09
N ILE A 436 -9.74 17.08 15.05
CA ILE A 436 -10.20 17.91 13.95
C ILE A 436 -11.40 17.22 13.28
N ILE A 437 -12.50 17.98 13.15
CA ILE A 437 -13.71 17.51 12.49
C ILE A 437 -13.44 17.30 10.99
N CYS A 438 -13.87 16.15 10.48
CA CYS A 438 -13.90 15.88 9.04
C CYS A 438 -14.85 16.87 8.33
N ASN A 439 -14.28 17.88 7.68
CA ASN A 439 -14.97 18.82 6.80
C ASN A 439 -14.30 18.85 5.42
N ASP A 440 -15.03 19.23 4.38
CA ASP A 440 -14.56 19.29 2.97
C ASP A 440 -13.48 20.36 2.71
N VAL A 441 -13.03 21.11 3.73
CA VAL A 441 -12.02 22.17 3.61
C VAL A 441 -10.70 21.72 4.27
N PRO A 442 -9.58 21.58 3.52
CA PRO A 442 -8.32 21.03 4.03
C PRO A 442 -7.52 21.89 5.03
N SER A 443 -8.08 23.00 5.55
CA SER A 443 -7.27 24.12 6.06
C SER A 443 -6.73 23.98 7.49
N SER A 444 -6.99 22.89 8.21
CA SER A 444 -6.65 22.76 9.63
C SER A 444 -5.43 21.88 9.92
N LEU A 445 -4.93 21.10 8.95
CA LEU A 445 -3.74 20.27 9.15
C LEU A 445 -2.48 21.08 8.86
N ILE A 446 -1.50 20.98 9.77
CA ILE A 446 -0.21 21.65 9.61
C ILE A 446 0.72 20.73 8.79
N THR A 447 1.30 21.27 7.73
CA THR A 447 2.27 20.58 6.87
C THR A 447 3.59 21.33 6.85
N LEU A 448 4.70 20.59 6.79
CA LEU A 448 6.06 21.13 6.76
C LEU A 448 6.83 20.60 5.55
N PRO A 449 7.83 21.35 5.02
CA PRO A 449 8.55 20.96 3.82
C PRO A 449 9.59 19.86 4.05
N PHE A 450 10.18 19.79 5.25
CA PHE A 450 11.28 18.88 5.57
C PHE A 450 10.77 17.50 6.00
N VAL A 451 10.21 16.77 5.03
CA VAL A 451 9.67 15.42 5.20
C VAL A 451 10.07 14.60 3.99
N GLY A 452 10.51 13.36 4.17
CA GLY A 452 10.91 12.48 3.07
C GLY A 452 11.71 11.27 3.56
N GLY A 453 12.60 10.76 2.72
CA GLY A 453 13.44 9.63 3.02
C GLY A 453 14.57 9.45 2.02
N VAL A 454 15.51 8.57 2.35
CA VAL A 454 16.61 8.15 1.47
C VAL A 454 16.66 6.63 1.43
N SER A 455 16.93 6.08 0.25
CA SER A 455 17.08 4.64 0.04
C SER A 455 18.20 4.35 -0.95
N ASP A 456 19.00 3.34 -0.66
CA ASP A 456 19.96 2.76 -1.61
C ASP A 456 19.44 1.48 -2.30
N GLY A 457 18.15 1.16 -2.11
CA GLY A 457 17.49 -0.05 -2.60
C GLY A 457 17.46 -1.21 -1.59
N LEU A 458 18.36 -1.23 -0.60
CA LEU A 458 18.44 -2.30 0.41
C LEU A 458 18.23 -1.79 1.84
N TYR A 459 18.75 -0.59 2.13
CA TYR A 459 18.65 0.12 3.39
C TYR A 459 18.24 1.58 3.14
N GLY A 460 17.73 2.20 4.20
CA GLY A 460 17.30 3.58 4.12
C GLY A 460 16.67 4.05 5.42
N PHE A 461 16.25 5.30 5.44
CA PHE A 461 15.54 5.89 6.56
C PHE A 461 14.53 6.92 6.08
N ALA A 462 13.52 7.17 6.91
CA ALA A 462 12.51 8.20 6.72
C ALA A 462 12.70 9.32 7.76
N MET A 463 12.35 10.56 7.41
CA MET A 463 12.42 11.70 8.31
C MET A 463 11.24 12.65 8.14
N MET A 464 10.82 13.27 9.23
CA MET A 464 9.70 14.20 9.26
C MET A 464 9.94 15.31 10.29
N ASP A 465 10.00 16.56 9.82
CA ASP A 465 9.69 17.70 10.66
C ASP A 465 8.18 17.75 10.88
N THR A 466 7.78 17.71 12.14
CA THR A 466 6.41 17.45 12.57
C THR A 466 5.84 18.69 13.25
N ALA A 467 4.62 19.06 12.87
CA ALA A 467 3.82 20.01 13.60
C ALA A 467 2.36 19.51 13.62
N THR A 468 1.74 19.54 14.79
CA THR A 468 0.33 19.20 15.01
C THR A 468 -0.15 19.95 16.24
N HIS A 469 -1.25 20.71 16.11
CA HIS A 469 -1.71 21.63 17.16
C HIS A 469 -0.57 22.50 17.71
N ASN A 470 -0.17 22.29 18.96
CA ASN A 470 0.86 23.02 19.70
C ASN A 470 2.15 22.20 19.90
N LEU A 471 2.24 21.05 19.24
CA LEU A 471 3.37 20.13 19.30
C LEU A 471 4.22 20.24 18.05
N THR A 472 5.53 20.33 18.23
CA THR A 472 6.53 20.20 17.16
C THR A 472 7.58 19.15 17.51
N ALA A 473 8.17 18.49 16.50
CA ALA A 473 9.27 17.56 16.70
C ALA A 473 9.99 17.26 15.39
N LYS A 474 11.31 17.05 15.45
CA LYS A 474 12.08 16.52 14.33
C LYS A 474 12.28 15.03 14.54
N ARG A 475 11.70 14.17 13.68
CA ARG A 475 11.63 12.72 13.85
C ARG A 475 12.31 11.97 12.71
N SER A 476 12.97 10.85 12.98
CA SER A 476 13.46 9.94 11.94
C SER A 476 13.43 8.47 12.34
N TRP A 477 13.30 7.59 11.34
CA TRP A 477 13.19 6.14 11.48
C TRP A 477 14.20 5.45 10.57
N HIS A 478 15.19 4.78 11.17
CA HIS A 478 16.32 4.16 10.49
C HIS A 478 16.13 2.64 10.44
N PHE A 479 16.12 2.07 9.23
CA PHE A 479 15.75 0.68 9.01
C PHE A 479 16.97 -0.19 8.70
N TYR A 480 17.23 -1.17 9.56
CA TYR A 480 18.29 -2.18 9.45
C TYR A 480 17.68 -3.59 9.36
N ASP A 481 18.54 -4.62 9.27
CA ASP A 481 18.08 -6.00 9.11
C ASP A 481 17.21 -6.51 10.26
N ASP A 482 17.63 -6.19 11.48
CA ASP A 482 17.04 -6.74 12.71
C ASP A 482 16.24 -5.70 13.50
N ALA A 483 16.29 -4.43 13.08
CA ALA A 483 15.79 -3.34 13.90
C ALA A 483 15.31 -2.12 13.10
N VAL A 484 14.33 -1.43 13.67
CA VAL A 484 13.99 -0.05 13.32
C VAL A 484 14.35 0.85 14.50
N ILE A 485 15.20 1.86 14.27
CA ILE A 485 15.60 2.83 15.28
C ILE A 485 14.83 4.13 15.03
N ALA A 486 14.01 4.55 16.01
CA ALA A 486 13.26 5.78 15.95
C ALA A 486 13.87 6.83 16.87
N LEU A 487 14.10 8.03 16.33
CA LEU A 487 14.76 9.14 16.99
C LEU A 487 13.90 10.39 16.89
N ALA A 488 13.86 11.19 17.95
CA ALA A 488 13.29 12.53 17.91
C ALA A 488 14.08 13.52 18.74
N THR A 489 14.16 14.75 18.23
CA THR A 489 14.70 15.90 18.94
C THR A 489 13.79 17.10 18.85
N ASN A 490 13.96 18.05 19.76
CA ASN A 490 13.15 19.26 19.86
C ASN A 490 11.65 18.96 19.95
N LEU A 491 11.26 17.85 20.59
CA LEU A 491 9.86 17.55 20.88
C LEU A 491 9.35 18.62 21.84
N THR A 492 8.65 19.60 21.30
CA THR A 492 8.22 20.79 22.03
C THR A 492 6.71 20.81 22.11
N LEU A 493 6.19 20.93 23.33
CA LEU A 493 4.78 21.20 23.59
C LEU A 493 4.67 22.54 24.31
N THR A 494 3.86 23.46 23.80
CA THR A 494 3.74 24.82 24.35
C THR A 494 2.54 25.02 25.29
N THR A 495 1.66 24.02 25.39
CA THR A 495 0.46 24.02 26.23
C THR A 495 0.60 23.07 27.43
N ALA A 496 -0.37 23.10 28.35
CA ALA A 496 -0.43 22.20 29.51
C ALA A 496 -1.06 20.81 29.20
N ASN A 497 -1.20 20.48 27.92
CA ASN A 497 -1.71 19.20 27.45
C ASN A 497 -0.67 18.10 27.66
N VAL A 498 -1.08 16.85 27.44
CA VAL A 498 -0.20 15.68 27.44
C VAL A 498 0.12 15.33 26.00
N ALA A 499 1.32 14.82 25.72
CA ALA A 499 1.63 14.23 24.42
C ALA A 499 2.21 12.83 24.55
N TRP A 500 1.83 11.95 23.63
CA TRP A 500 2.30 10.57 23.58
C TRP A 500 3.07 10.31 22.29
N THR A 501 4.09 9.46 22.39
CA THR A 501 4.61 8.71 21.23
C THR A 501 4.13 7.27 21.33
N THR A 502 3.34 6.84 20.35
CA THR A 502 2.82 5.46 20.35
C THR A 502 3.79 4.52 19.68
N LEU A 503 4.20 3.46 20.37
CA LEU A 503 5.10 2.44 19.84
C LEU A 503 4.35 1.35 19.07
N ALA A 504 3.15 0.99 19.54
CA ALA A 504 2.32 -0.04 18.94
C ALA A 504 0.84 0.26 19.16
N SER A 505 0.01 -0.01 18.14
CA SER A 505 -1.45 -0.02 18.22
C SER A 505 -1.93 -1.08 17.24
N ARG A 506 -2.32 -2.26 17.74
CA ARG A 506 -2.52 -3.47 16.91
C ARG A 506 -3.48 -4.47 17.53
N LEU A 507 -4.01 -5.38 16.71
CA LEU A 507 -4.66 -6.58 17.20
C LEU A 507 -3.63 -7.49 17.86
N LEU A 508 -4.06 -8.16 18.92
CA LEU A 508 -3.27 -9.17 19.62
C LEU A 508 -4.20 -10.28 20.10
N LYS A 509 -4.48 -11.22 19.20
CA LYS A 509 -5.50 -12.26 19.38
C LYS A 509 -5.18 -13.16 20.57
N SER A 510 -3.91 -13.44 20.80
CA SER A 510 -3.40 -14.24 21.90
C SER A 510 -2.03 -13.73 22.37
N GLY A 511 -1.37 -14.41 23.30
CA GLY A 511 -0.07 -14.00 23.81
C GLY A 511 -0.10 -12.95 24.92
N GLN A 512 1.00 -12.92 25.67
CA GLN A 512 1.20 -12.08 26.83
C GLN A 512 2.18 -10.94 26.52
N ILE A 513 2.13 -9.88 27.33
CA ILE A 513 3.12 -8.81 27.28
C ILE A 513 4.11 -9.02 28.41
N THR A 514 5.39 -9.02 28.09
CA THR A 514 6.46 -9.10 29.09
C THR A 514 7.24 -7.81 29.13
N VAL A 515 7.38 -7.22 30.31
CA VAL A 515 8.13 -5.99 30.55
C VAL A 515 9.35 -6.31 31.39
N THR A 516 10.51 -5.83 30.96
CA THR A 516 11.75 -5.94 31.69
C THR A 516 12.27 -4.57 32.07
N PHE A 517 12.87 -4.49 33.25
CA PHE A 517 13.43 -3.26 33.81
C PHE A 517 14.96 -3.28 33.78
N LEU A 518 15.61 -2.13 33.97
CA LEU A 518 17.08 -2.03 33.95
C LEU A 518 17.76 -2.86 35.05
N ASN A 519 17.07 -3.12 36.16
CA ASN A 519 17.53 -4.04 37.22
C ASN A 519 17.33 -5.53 36.87
N SER A 520 16.98 -5.85 35.63
CA SER A 520 16.69 -7.20 35.12
C SER A 520 15.45 -7.87 35.73
N THR A 521 14.60 -7.14 36.45
CA THR A 521 13.29 -7.66 36.85
C THR A 521 12.44 -7.86 35.61
N VAL A 522 11.70 -8.98 35.55
CA VAL A 522 10.81 -9.34 34.43
C VAL A 522 9.40 -9.52 34.98
N VAL A 523 8.41 -8.90 34.32
CA VAL A 523 7.00 -8.98 34.68
C VAL A 523 6.19 -9.33 33.44
N THR A 524 5.34 -10.35 33.54
CA THR A 524 4.35 -10.68 32.52
C THR A 524 3.00 -10.11 32.93
N LEU A 525 2.35 -9.37 32.03
CA LEU A 525 1.11 -8.63 32.29
C LEU A 525 -0.10 -9.45 31.83
N SER A 526 -1.16 -9.46 32.65
CA SER A 526 -2.50 -9.83 32.21
C SER A 526 -3.18 -8.67 31.47
N ASP A 527 -4.35 -8.91 30.87
CA ASP A 527 -5.17 -7.83 30.31
C ASP A 527 -5.45 -6.74 31.36
N GLY A 528 -5.31 -5.48 30.96
CA GLY A 528 -5.41 -4.31 31.82
C GLY A 528 -4.72 -3.08 31.21
N ASN A 529 -4.83 -1.97 31.93
CA ASN A 529 -4.15 -0.71 31.63
C ASN A 529 -3.07 -0.46 32.69
N TYR A 530 -1.83 -0.37 32.24
CA TYR A 530 -0.63 -0.25 33.06
C TYR A 530 0.12 1.03 32.72
N SER A 531 0.67 1.67 33.75
CA SER A 531 1.60 2.78 33.60
C SER A 531 2.83 2.51 34.46
N PHE A 532 4.01 2.64 33.85
CA PHE A 532 5.31 2.48 34.49
C PHE A 532 5.99 3.85 34.55
N PRO A 533 5.94 4.55 35.70
CA PRO A 533 6.52 5.87 35.83
C PRO A 533 8.04 5.86 35.65
N TYR A 534 8.54 6.86 34.94
CA TYR A 534 9.98 7.11 34.88
C TYR A 534 10.47 7.72 36.18
N THR A 535 11.58 7.22 36.71
CA THR A 535 12.30 7.87 37.81
C THR A 535 13.76 8.11 37.39
N PRO A 536 14.25 9.37 37.36
CA PRO A 536 15.62 9.67 36.98
C PRO A 536 16.64 8.85 37.80
N ASN A 537 17.65 8.31 37.11
CA ASN A 537 18.76 7.54 37.71
C ASN A 537 18.32 6.31 38.52
N LYS A 538 17.17 5.70 38.21
CA LYS A 538 16.73 4.45 38.83
C LYS A 538 16.80 3.27 37.88
N THR A 539 17.10 2.10 38.44
CA THR A 539 17.13 0.82 37.74
C THR A 539 15.74 0.18 37.63
N SER A 540 14.69 0.80 38.20
CA SER A 540 13.30 0.38 38.09
C SER A 540 12.59 0.90 36.83
N ASN A 541 13.30 1.59 35.94
CA ASN A 541 12.74 2.07 34.67
C ASN A 541 12.64 0.92 33.67
N VAL A 542 11.63 0.99 32.79
CA VAL A 542 11.45 0.03 31.70
C VAL A 542 12.69 0.03 30.82
N HIS A 543 13.17 -1.16 30.50
CA HIS A 543 14.29 -1.39 29.59
C HIS A 543 13.76 -1.86 28.23
N TRP A 544 12.92 -2.90 28.23
CA TRP A 544 12.29 -3.40 27.03
C TRP A 544 10.95 -4.07 27.32
N ILE A 545 10.12 -4.15 26.27
CA ILE A 545 8.82 -4.79 26.25
C ILE A 545 8.85 -5.86 25.15
N HIS A 546 8.29 -7.04 25.40
CA HIS A 546 8.14 -8.11 24.43
C HIS A 546 6.67 -8.48 24.25
N VAL A 547 6.24 -8.65 23.00
CA VAL A 547 4.89 -9.06 22.62
C VAL A 547 4.95 -10.52 22.18
N GLY A 548 4.38 -11.42 23.00
CA GLY A 548 4.59 -12.86 22.89
C GLY A 548 4.09 -13.54 21.61
N GLU A 549 2.88 -13.21 21.13
CA GLU A 549 2.29 -13.88 19.95
C GLU A 549 2.96 -13.46 18.64
N THR A 550 3.44 -12.22 18.58
CA THR A 550 3.93 -11.60 17.34
C THR A 550 5.45 -11.50 17.31
N ASP A 551 6.13 -11.95 18.37
CA ASP A 551 7.58 -11.90 18.55
C ASP A 551 8.16 -10.52 18.22
N VAL A 552 7.61 -9.47 18.84
CA VAL A 552 8.11 -8.10 18.68
C VAL A 552 8.68 -7.58 19.99
N GLY A 553 9.92 -7.10 19.95
CA GLY A 553 10.58 -6.39 21.04
C GLY A 553 10.53 -4.87 20.84
N TYR A 554 10.29 -4.12 21.91
CA TYR A 554 10.41 -2.67 21.95
C TYR A 554 11.42 -2.29 23.03
N VAL A 555 12.52 -1.65 22.65
CA VAL A 555 13.56 -1.19 23.57
C VAL A 555 13.35 0.29 23.82
N VAL A 556 13.28 0.68 25.09
CA VAL A 556 13.08 2.06 25.54
C VAL A 556 14.27 2.46 26.40
N PRO A 557 15.33 3.05 25.80
CA PRO A 557 16.51 3.43 26.56
C PRO A 557 16.20 4.50 27.60
N SER A 558 16.62 4.28 28.85
CA SER A 558 16.29 5.12 30.00
C SER A 558 17.04 6.46 30.09
N GLN A 559 17.75 6.86 29.03
CA GLN A 559 18.62 8.04 29.05
C GLN A 559 17.86 9.35 28.79
N TYR A 560 16.59 9.26 28.38
CA TYR A 560 15.75 10.40 28.02
C TYR A 560 14.60 10.54 29.00
N GLN A 561 14.22 11.79 29.29
CA GLN A 561 13.15 12.09 30.22
C GLN A 561 11.79 11.86 29.55
N TYR A 562 10.96 11.06 30.20
CA TYR A 562 9.54 10.89 29.90
C TYR A 562 8.77 10.80 31.24
N SER A 563 7.44 10.86 31.21
CA SER A 563 6.57 10.72 32.39
C SER A 563 6.35 9.25 32.74
N SER A 564 5.89 8.45 31.78
CA SER A 564 5.70 7.01 31.96
C SER A 564 5.75 6.24 30.63
N VAL A 565 5.91 4.91 30.73
CA VAL A 565 5.58 3.99 29.64
C VAL A 565 4.21 3.39 29.94
N GLY A 566 3.27 3.51 29.01
CA GLY A 566 1.93 2.98 29.14
C GLY A 566 1.69 1.75 28.26
N ILE A 567 0.88 0.82 28.77
CA ILE A 567 0.46 -0.39 28.07
C ILE A 567 -1.03 -0.62 28.36
N ASP A 568 -1.85 -0.64 27.32
CA ASP A 568 -3.27 -1.01 27.39
C ASP A 568 -3.48 -2.26 26.55
N ILE A 569 -3.90 -3.34 27.19
CA ILE A 569 -4.12 -4.64 26.56
C ILE A 569 -5.44 -5.22 27.04
N GLY A 570 -6.34 -5.54 26.11
CA GLY A 570 -7.65 -6.06 26.45
C GLY A 570 -8.62 -6.13 25.29
N VAL A 571 -9.80 -6.68 25.56
CA VAL A 571 -10.88 -6.77 24.58
C VAL A 571 -11.60 -5.42 24.47
N LYS A 572 -11.68 -4.89 23.24
CA LYS A 572 -12.44 -3.68 22.91
C LYS A 572 -13.57 -4.03 21.95
N THR A 573 -14.68 -3.29 22.07
CA THR A 573 -15.81 -3.32 21.13
C THR A 573 -16.00 -1.94 20.53
N GLY A 574 -16.14 -1.87 19.22
CA GLY A 574 -16.34 -0.63 18.47
C GLY A 574 -17.21 -0.86 17.26
N ASN A 575 -17.69 0.23 16.65
CA ASN A 575 -18.56 0.17 15.46
C ASN A 575 -18.01 1.06 14.35
N PHE A 576 -18.01 0.56 13.12
CA PHE A 576 -17.59 1.31 11.93
C PHE A 576 -18.39 2.59 11.71
N ILE A 577 -19.62 2.69 12.23
CA ILE A 577 -20.43 3.90 12.15
C ILE A 577 -19.77 5.10 12.87
N THR A 578 -18.83 4.85 13.78
CA THR A 578 -18.08 5.90 14.50
C THR A 578 -16.96 6.52 13.66
N ILE A 579 -16.61 5.90 12.52
CA ILE A 579 -15.54 6.34 11.61
C ILE A 579 -16.00 6.40 10.15
N GLY A 580 -17.24 5.99 9.86
CA GLY A 580 -17.73 5.67 8.51
C GLY A 580 -19.26 5.64 8.43
N ALA A 581 -19.77 5.11 7.32
CA ALA A 581 -21.21 5.06 7.02
C ALA A 581 -21.84 3.66 7.22
N TYR A 582 -21.15 2.76 7.92
CA TYR A 582 -21.53 1.35 8.02
C TYR A 582 -21.80 0.95 9.46
N ASP A 583 -23.00 0.46 9.75
CA ASP A 583 -23.35 -0.12 11.04
C ASP A 583 -22.81 -1.55 11.13
N TYR A 584 -21.59 -1.69 11.63
CA TYR A 584 -20.89 -2.97 11.75
C TYR A 584 -20.05 -2.98 13.02
N VAL A 585 -20.46 -3.80 13.99
CA VAL A 585 -19.80 -3.94 15.28
C VAL A 585 -18.65 -4.95 15.18
N VAL A 586 -17.49 -4.58 15.71
CA VAL A 586 -16.32 -5.44 15.86
C VAL A 586 -15.97 -5.55 17.33
N THR A 587 -15.59 -6.74 17.76
CA THR A 587 -15.00 -7.00 19.07
C THR A 587 -13.70 -7.77 18.89
N ALA A 588 -12.59 -7.25 19.41
CA ALA A 588 -11.30 -7.93 19.33
C ALA A 588 -10.40 -7.52 20.50
N ARG A 589 -9.38 -8.35 20.77
CA ARG A 589 -8.32 -8.03 21.72
C ARG A 589 -7.27 -7.15 21.05
N THR A 590 -6.97 -6.01 21.64
CA THR A 590 -6.06 -4.99 21.12
C THR A 590 -4.92 -4.73 22.09
N LEU A 591 -3.78 -4.29 21.58
CA LEU A 591 -2.63 -3.80 22.33
C LEU A 591 -2.30 -2.37 21.89
N THR A 592 -2.14 -1.47 22.86
CA THR A 592 -1.55 -0.15 22.67
C THR A 592 -0.35 0.02 23.63
N ILE A 593 0.80 0.42 23.10
CA ILE A 593 2.02 0.73 23.88
C ILE A 593 2.45 2.15 23.54
N TRP A 594 2.74 2.99 24.54
CA TRP A 594 3.16 4.37 24.32
C TRP A 594 4.20 4.85 25.34
N ILE A 595 4.94 5.89 24.93
CA ILE A 595 5.75 6.75 25.80
C ILE A 595 4.92 8.00 26.07
N ASP A 596 4.56 8.23 27.33
CA ASP A 596 3.94 9.46 27.80
C ASP A 596 5.04 10.48 28.13
N HIS A 597 5.07 11.61 27.43
CA HIS A 597 6.06 12.67 27.62
C HIS A 597 5.72 13.62 28.77
N GLY A 598 4.55 13.45 29.40
CA GLY A 598 4.07 14.27 30.49
C GLY A 598 3.32 15.51 30.03
N ARG A 599 3.04 16.42 30.97
CA ARG A 599 2.35 17.68 30.69
C ARG A 599 3.35 18.77 30.30
N GLY A 600 3.04 19.51 29.24
CA GLY A 600 3.81 20.69 28.84
C GLY A 600 3.62 21.89 29.79
N PRO A 601 4.36 23.00 29.56
CA PRO A 601 5.30 23.18 28.45
C PRO A 601 6.66 22.52 28.71
N TYR A 602 7.26 21.94 27.66
CA TYR A 602 8.61 21.37 27.69
C TYR A 602 9.23 21.31 26.29
N THR A 603 10.53 21.05 26.25
CA THR A 603 11.24 20.54 25.07
C THR A 603 12.02 19.30 25.49
N LEU A 604 11.77 18.18 24.83
CA LEU A 604 12.36 16.88 25.13
C LEU A 604 12.94 16.23 23.87
N ASP A 605 13.72 15.17 24.08
CA ASP A 605 14.17 14.25 23.04
C ASP A 605 13.69 12.84 23.42
N TYR A 606 13.49 11.96 22.44
CA TYR A 606 13.25 10.55 22.72
C TYR A 606 13.92 9.65 21.70
N ARG A 607 14.13 8.39 22.10
CA ARG A 607 14.49 7.31 21.18
C ARG A 607 13.87 6.00 21.62
N TYR A 608 13.60 5.14 20.65
CA TYR A 608 13.24 3.75 20.90
C TYR A 608 13.72 2.88 19.72
N MET A 609 13.76 1.57 19.94
CA MET A 609 14.11 0.60 18.92
C MET A 609 13.04 -0.49 18.88
N ILE A 610 12.63 -0.88 17.67
CA ILE A 610 11.72 -2.01 17.43
C ILE A 610 12.55 -3.17 16.89
N LEU A 611 12.34 -4.36 17.44
CA LEU A 611 12.99 -5.61 17.08
C LEU A 611 11.92 -6.59 16.57
N PRO A 612 11.75 -6.73 15.24
CA PRO A 612 10.79 -7.67 14.67
C PRO A 612 11.27 -9.13 14.76
N ASN A 613 10.33 -10.08 14.86
CA ASN A 613 10.60 -11.54 14.88
C ASN A 613 11.64 -11.98 15.92
N ILE A 614 11.66 -11.33 17.09
CA ILE A 614 12.52 -11.68 18.21
C ILE A 614 11.72 -12.45 19.26
N SER A 615 12.17 -13.66 19.59
CA SER A 615 11.55 -14.41 20.69
C SER A 615 11.92 -13.82 22.06
N LEU A 616 11.05 -14.01 23.05
CA LEU A 616 11.27 -13.54 24.41
C LEU A 616 12.62 -14.01 24.98
N ALA A 617 12.99 -15.27 24.72
CA ALA A 617 14.22 -15.87 25.20
C ALA A 617 15.48 -15.22 24.59
N MET A 618 15.36 -14.65 23.40
CA MET A 618 16.48 -14.03 22.69
C MET A 618 16.67 -12.55 23.05
N MET A 619 15.68 -11.89 23.66
CA MET A 619 15.75 -10.47 24.03
C MET A 619 17.03 -10.12 24.82
N PRO A 620 17.38 -10.78 25.94
CA PRO A 620 18.59 -10.43 26.69
C PRO A 620 19.89 -10.61 25.87
N THR A 621 19.95 -11.67 25.07
CA THR A 621 21.11 -12.00 24.23
C THR A 621 21.34 -10.95 23.16
N VAL A 622 20.29 -10.53 22.45
CA VAL A 622 20.37 -9.52 21.39
C VAL A 622 20.71 -8.14 21.95
N ILE A 623 20.13 -7.75 23.08
CA ILE A 623 20.48 -6.48 23.73
C ILE A 623 21.96 -6.45 24.10
N LYS A 624 22.48 -7.52 24.73
CA LYS A 624 23.90 -7.63 25.06
C LYS A 624 24.78 -7.58 23.80
N GLN A 625 24.37 -8.25 22.73
CA GLN A 625 25.08 -8.18 21.45
C GLN A 625 25.17 -6.74 20.92
N TYR A 626 24.07 -5.97 20.99
CA TYR A 626 24.05 -4.58 20.55
C TYR A 626 24.91 -3.65 21.43
N GLU A 627 24.98 -3.91 22.74
CA GLU A 627 25.92 -3.23 23.63
C GLU A 627 27.38 -3.54 23.27
N ASP A 628 27.71 -4.82 23.08
CA ASP A 628 29.07 -5.29 22.73
C ASP A 628 29.52 -4.75 21.35
N GLN A 629 28.58 -4.63 20.41
CA GLN A 629 28.79 -4.02 19.09
C GLN A 629 28.70 -2.50 19.09
N GLN A 630 28.41 -1.89 20.25
CA GLN A 630 28.27 -0.45 20.45
C GLN A 630 27.21 0.21 19.55
N VAL A 631 26.16 -0.52 19.17
CA VAL A 631 25.03 0.00 18.38
C VAL A 631 24.40 1.20 19.08
N PHE A 632 24.10 1.07 20.38
CA PHE A 632 23.50 2.17 21.16
C PHE A 632 24.42 3.38 21.33
N SER A 633 25.74 3.15 21.43
CA SER A 633 26.73 4.23 21.59
C SER A 633 26.98 4.99 20.29
N CYS A 634 26.72 4.37 19.13
CA CYS A 634 26.81 5.02 17.83
C CYS A 634 25.47 5.56 17.31
N ILE A 635 24.54 5.85 18.22
CA ILE A 635 23.34 6.65 17.97
C ILE A 635 23.60 8.06 18.54
N SER A 636 23.44 9.08 17.73
CA SER A 636 23.54 10.48 18.14
C SER A 636 22.29 11.24 17.74
N THR A 637 21.75 12.00 18.70
CA THR A 637 20.69 12.98 18.47
C THR A 637 21.13 14.32 19.07
N ASN A 638 20.99 15.39 18.31
CA ASN A 638 21.03 16.76 18.81
C ASN A 638 20.00 17.58 18.03
N SER A 639 19.79 18.85 18.42
CA SER A 639 18.76 19.72 17.84
C SER A 639 18.83 19.91 16.32
N LEU A 640 19.98 19.61 15.69
CA LEU A 640 20.26 19.83 14.27
C LEU A 640 20.51 18.53 13.50
N PHE A 641 20.72 17.39 14.17
CA PHE A 641 21.22 16.17 13.53
C PHE A 641 20.76 14.89 14.23
N HIS A 642 20.39 13.88 13.44
CA HIS A 642 20.34 12.49 13.89
C HIS A 642 21.32 11.63 13.10
N GLY A 643 22.04 10.73 13.77
CA GLY A 643 22.97 9.79 13.17
C GLY A 643 22.90 8.42 13.83
N THR A 644 22.96 7.35 13.03
CA THR A 644 23.08 5.98 13.54
C THR A 644 24.13 5.21 12.75
N VAL A 645 24.86 4.31 13.40
CA VAL A 645 25.80 3.38 12.76
C VAL A 645 25.46 1.96 13.16
N TRP A 646 25.37 1.07 12.18
CA TRP A 646 25.31 -0.36 12.38
C TRP A 646 26.63 -0.99 11.98
N SER A 647 27.52 -1.11 12.97
CA SER A 647 28.94 -1.43 12.75
C SER A 647 29.18 -2.76 12.04
N SER A 648 28.43 -3.80 12.38
CA SER A 648 28.55 -5.12 11.74
C SER A 648 28.15 -5.12 10.26
N LEU A 649 27.33 -4.16 9.84
CA LEU A 649 26.93 -3.95 8.46
C LEU A 649 27.81 -2.93 7.72
N LYS A 650 28.76 -2.29 8.41
CA LYS A 650 29.56 -1.15 7.91
C LYS A 650 28.67 -0.07 7.26
N ARG A 651 27.54 0.22 7.90
CA ARG A 651 26.50 1.14 7.40
C ARG A 651 26.19 2.22 8.42
N ALA A 652 25.86 3.40 7.91
CA ALA A 652 25.41 4.51 8.73
C ALA A 652 24.36 5.35 8.02
N SER A 653 23.52 6.01 8.79
CA SER A 653 22.43 6.85 8.31
C SER A 653 22.38 8.16 9.07
N PHE A 654 22.13 9.25 8.35
CA PHE A 654 22.24 10.61 8.86
C PHE A 654 21.14 11.51 8.31
N VAL A 655 20.50 12.30 9.17
CA VAL A 655 19.73 13.47 8.74
C VAL A 655 20.31 14.71 9.39
N LEU A 656 20.57 15.72 8.56
CA LEU A 656 20.97 17.05 8.98
C LEU A 656 19.82 18.01 8.62
N TRP A 657 19.27 18.70 9.61
CA TRP A 657 18.04 19.48 9.45
C TRP A 657 18.29 20.88 8.85
N ASP A 658 19.49 21.43 9.06
CA ASP A 658 19.89 22.77 8.62
C ASP A 658 21.27 22.76 7.95
N ASN A 659 21.58 23.78 7.15
CA ASN A 659 22.91 23.91 6.51
C ASN A 659 23.97 24.33 7.54
N VAL A 660 24.44 23.38 8.34
CA VAL A 660 25.46 23.57 9.36
C VAL A 660 26.52 22.48 9.25
N THR A 661 27.80 22.85 9.39
CA THR A 661 28.88 21.86 9.40
C THR A 661 28.75 20.99 10.64
N THR A 662 28.49 19.70 10.46
CA THR A 662 28.34 18.72 11.52
C THR A 662 29.27 17.56 11.29
N THR A 663 30.15 17.30 12.24
CA THR A 663 31.02 16.12 12.24
C THR A 663 30.45 15.08 13.18
N PHE A 664 30.33 13.85 12.70
CA PHE A 664 29.95 12.68 13.47
C PHE A 664 31.09 11.67 13.45
N SER A 665 31.39 11.13 14.62
CA SER A 665 32.43 10.13 14.84
C SER A 665 31.86 8.95 15.61
N CYS A 666 31.98 7.75 15.06
CA CYS A 666 31.68 6.50 15.76
C CYS A 666 32.89 5.60 15.63
N LYS A 667 33.35 5.07 16.76
CA LYS A 667 34.45 4.11 16.82
C LYS A 667 34.00 2.91 17.63
N SER A 668 33.81 1.79 16.93
CA SER A 668 33.55 0.48 17.53
C SER A 668 34.64 -0.52 17.22
N ARG A 669 34.56 -1.70 17.86
CA ARG A 669 35.48 -2.81 17.57
C ARG A 669 35.36 -3.33 16.14
N LEU A 670 34.18 -3.20 15.53
CA LEU A 670 33.89 -3.75 14.20
C LEU A 670 34.04 -2.72 13.08
N PHE A 671 33.89 -1.45 13.41
CA PHE A 671 33.80 -0.37 12.42
C PHE A 671 34.09 0.99 13.05
N GLU A 672 34.80 1.85 12.31
CA GLU A 672 35.10 3.23 12.69
C GLU A 672 34.78 4.14 11.50
N ILE A 673 34.10 5.27 11.76
CA ILE A 673 33.78 6.25 10.74
C ILE A 673 33.84 7.66 11.32
N ASN A 674 34.47 8.58 10.58
CA ASN A 674 34.40 10.01 10.80
C ASN A 674 33.85 10.66 9.53
N ILE A 675 32.71 11.32 9.67
CA ILE A 675 31.96 11.90 8.57
C ILE A 675 31.57 13.33 8.90
N GLN A 676 31.76 14.24 7.95
CA GLN A 676 31.36 15.63 8.05
C GLN A 676 30.31 15.94 6.98
N LEU A 677 29.18 16.48 7.43
CA LEU A 677 28.03 16.89 6.64
C LEU A 677 27.98 18.42 6.65
N ASN A 678 27.79 19.05 5.49
CA ASN A 678 27.75 20.51 5.38
C ASN A 678 26.38 21.04 4.94
N ASN A 679 25.53 20.17 4.39
CA ASN A 679 24.26 20.55 3.80
C ASN A 679 23.13 19.79 4.46
N ALA A 680 22.02 20.48 4.73
CA ALA A 680 20.80 19.81 5.16
C ALA A 680 20.41 18.72 4.15
N GLY A 681 19.85 17.63 4.62
CA GLY A 681 19.48 16.49 3.78
C GLY A 681 19.54 15.16 4.52
N ALA A 682 19.20 14.11 3.80
CA ALA A 682 19.29 12.74 4.25
C ALA A 682 20.44 12.03 3.56
N TYR A 683 21.24 11.27 4.31
CA TYR A 683 22.46 10.63 3.83
C TYR A 683 22.60 9.20 4.36
N LEU A 684 23.02 8.29 3.50
CA LEU A 684 23.44 6.93 3.84
C LEU A 684 24.91 6.78 3.50
N PHE A 685 25.62 6.05 4.36
CA PHE A 685 26.95 5.54 4.10
C PHE A 685 26.89 4.01 4.08
N SER A 686 27.52 3.40 3.08
CA SER A 686 27.74 1.95 3.01
C SER A 686 29.16 1.67 2.57
N GLU A 687 29.80 0.68 3.17
CA GLU A 687 31.17 0.30 2.85
C GLU A 687 31.31 -1.21 2.63
N THR A 688 31.96 -1.57 1.53
CA THR A 688 32.42 -2.92 1.23
C THR A 688 33.94 -2.96 1.31
N ASP A 689 34.56 -4.11 1.03
CA ASP A 689 36.02 -4.19 1.01
C ASP A 689 36.63 -3.46 -0.21
N SER A 690 35.87 -3.32 -1.31
CA SER A 690 36.32 -2.69 -2.55
C SER A 690 35.94 -1.22 -2.70
N ASP A 691 34.92 -0.75 -1.98
CA ASP A 691 34.35 0.58 -2.20
C ASP A 691 33.59 1.11 -0.98
N PHE A 692 33.21 2.38 -1.05
CA PHE A 692 32.16 2.95 -0.21
C PHE A 692 31.23 3.81 -1.07
N THR A 693 29.99 3.93 -0.63
CA THR A 693 28.94 4.68 -1.33
C THR A 693 28.30 5.66 -0.37
N ILE A 694 28.08 6.89 -0.85
CA ILE A 694 27.18 7.85 -0.22
C ILE A 694 25.93 7.95 -1.06
N THR A 695 24.77 7.72 -0.44
CA THR A 695 23.46 7.98 -1.07
C THR A 695 22.82 9.13 -0.33
N ALA A 696 22.29 10.13 -1.04
CA ALA A 696 21.65 11.29 -0.47
C ALA A 696 20.28 11.55 -1.09
N SER A 697 19.41 12.22 -0.35
CA SER A 697 18.19 12.82 -0.87
C SER A 697 17.91 14.16 -0.19
N HIS A 698 17.10 14.99 -0.85
CA HIS A 698 16.65 16.24 -0.27
C HIS A 698 15.16 16.48 -0.56
N PRO A 699 14.32 16.74 0.45
CA PRO A 699 12.86 16.75 0.28
C PRO A 699 12.31 17.94 -0.54
N PHE A 700 13.01 19.08 -0.59
CA PHE A 700 12.55 20.27 -1.33
C PHE A 700 13.63 21.03 -2.12
N ARG A 701 14.86 20.50 -2.25
CA ARG A 701 15.93 21.13 -3.05
C ARG A 701 16.20 20.34 -4.31
N MET A 702 16.47 21.05 -5.38
CA MET A 702 16.75 20.53 -6.72
C MET A 702 17.87 21.32 -7.37
N ASN A 703 18.35 20.86 -8.52
CA ASN A 703 19.32 21.56 -9.38
C ASN A 703 20.52 22.13 -8.61
N SER A 704 21.03 21.33 -7.66
CA SER A 704 22.14 21.69 -6.77
C SER A 704 22.91 20.42 -6.41
N SER A 705 23.98 20.55 -5.64
CA SER A 705 24.74 19.40 -5.15
C SER A 705 24.87 19.46 -3.64
N VAL A 706 24.99 18.29 -3.03
CA VAL A 706 25.32 18.10 -1.62
C VAL A 706 26.68 17.41 -1.52
N SER A 707 27.41 17.72 -0.45
CA SER A 707 28.75 17.18 -0.25
C SER A 707 28.96 16.66 1.16
N VAL A 708 29.76 15.59 1.25
CA VAL A 708 30.09 14.90 2.49
C VAL A 708 31.59 14.62 2.48
N ILE A 709 32.26 14.89 3.59
CA ILE A 709 33.68 14.51 3.77
C ILE A 709 33.73 13.26 4.63
N VAL A 710 34.42 12.23 4.16
CA VAL A 710 34.59 10.97 4.90
C VAL A 710 36.06 10.64 5.05
N ASP A 711 36.44 10.07 6.19
CA ASP A 711 37.76 9.51 6.49
C ASP A 711 38.06 8.20 5.75
N ARG A 712 37.81 8.21 4.43
CA ARG A 712 38.16 7.15 3.49
C ARG A 712 38.90 7.75 2.31
N ILE A 713 39.76 6.95 1.69
CA ILE A 713 40.37 7.26 0.40
C ILE A 713 39.61 6.49 -0.67
N GLY A 714 38.97 7.21 -1.59
CA GLY A 714 38.26 6.60 -2.70
C GLY A 714 38.28 7.46 -3.96
N TYR A 715 38.22 6.79 -5.11
CA TYR A 715 38.31 7.39 -6.43
C TYR A 715 37.05 7.08 -7.23
N GLY A 716 36.66 8.01 -8.09
CA GLY A 716 35.47 7.88 -8.93
C GLY A 716 34.89 9.24 -9.29
N GLN A 717 33.88 9.23 -10.14
CA GLN A 717 33.12 10.44 -10.45
C GLN A 717 32.47 10.98 -9.16
N GLY A 718 32.72 12.24 -8.83
CA GLY A 718 32.20 12.86 -7.61
C GLY A 718 33.03 12.61 -6.34
N CYS A 719 34.14 11.87 -6.41
CA CYS A 719 35.03 11.59 -5.29
C CYS A 719 36.34 12.39 -5.43
N MET A 720 36.56 13.37 -4.56
CA MET A 720 37.78 14.20 -4.57
C MET A 720 38.58 13.98 -3.29
N ILE A 721 39.79 13.43 -3.45
CA ILE A 721 40.68 13.15 -2.32
C ILE A 721 41.37 14.44 -1.86
N SER A 722 41.43 14.64 -0.54
CA SER A 722 42.20 15.69 0.11
C SER A 722 42.90 15.09 1.32
N SER A 723 44.23 14.90 1.25
CA SER A 723 45.00 14.24 2.30
C SER A 723 44.47 12.82 2.61
N SER A 724 44.03 12.57 3.86
CA SER A 724 43.49 11.30 4.34
C SER A 724 41.95 11.17 4.23
N VAL A 725 41.27 12.14 3.62
CA VAL A 725 39.81 12.17 3.47
C VAL A 725 39.37 12.26 2.01
N THR A 726 38.14 11.87 1.74
CA THR A 726 37.49 12.06 0.43
C THR A 726 36.27 12.97 0.61
N ASN A 727 36.22 14.04 -0.19
CA ASN A 727 35.01 14.83 -0.38
C ASN A 727 34.16 14.19 -1.48
N VAL A 728 32.96 13.73 -1.11
CA VAL A 728 32.00 13.06 -1.99
C VAL A 728 30.87 14.03 -2.33
N THR A 729 30.75 14.34 -3.61
CA THR A 729 29.69 15.21 -4.14
C THR A 729 28.63 14.37 -4.83
N MET A 730 27.36 14.68 -4.56
CA MET A 730 26.20 14.10 -5.24
C MET A 730 25.33 15.21 -5.82
N SER A 731 24.96 15.09 -7.09
CA SER A 731 24.07 16.03 -7.76
C SER A 731 22.62 15.66 -7.49
N LEU A 732 21.87 16.58 -6.88
CA LEU A 732 20.44 16.40 -6.64
C LEU A 732 19.65 16.46 -7.96
N PRO A 733 18.44 15.87 -8.01
CA PRO A 733 17.62 15.86 -9.22
C PRO A 733 17.37 17.27 -9.78
N ALA A 734 17.37 17.38 -11.11
CA ALA A 734 17.14 18.65 -11.82
C ALA A 734 15.64 18.91 -12.10
N SER A 735 14.80 17.89 -12.07
CA SER A 735 13.36 17.97 -12.34
C SER A 735 12.55 17.84 -11.05
N ASP A 736 11.49 18.64 -10.97
CA ASP A 736 10.43 18.57 -9.95
C ASP A 736 9.77 17.19 -9.86
N GLN A 737 9.64 16.50 -10.98
CA GLN A 737 9.11 15.13 -11.08
C GLN A 737 9.92 14.10 -10.28
N LEU A 738 11.18 14.41 -9.96
CA LEU A 738 12.11 13.57 -9.20
C LEU A 738 12.49 14.19 -7.85
N LEU A 739 11.78 15.22 -7.40
CA LEU A 739 12.06 15.88 -6.12
C LEU A 739 11.97 14.86 -4.97
N GLY A 740 13.00 14.82 -4.12
CA GLY A 740 13.10 13.84 -3.03
C GLY A 740 13.67 12.47 -3.43
N ALA A 741 13.88 12.21 -4.73
CA ALA A 741 14.53 10.97 -5.16
C ALA A 741 15.97 10.86 -4.62
N SER A 742 16.39 9.63 -4.32
CA SER A 742 17.75 9.35 -3.86
C SER A 742 18.74 9.39 -5.02
N VAL A 743 19.91 9.98 -4.77
CA VAL A 743 21.05 10.06 -5.68
C VAL A 743 22.27 9.48 -4.96
N GLY A 744 23.19 8.83 -5.68
CA GLY A 744 24.31 8.14 -5.06
C GLY A 744 25.62 8.34 -5.79
N THR A 745 26.71 8.39 -5.03
CA THR A 745 28.08 8.43 -5.53
C THR A 745 28.87 7.29 -4.90
N LYS A 746 29.46 6.45 -5.77
CA LYS A 746 30.32 5.32 -5.38
C LYS A 746 31.79 5.70 -5.55
N CYS A 747 32.57 5.53 -4.50
CA CYS A 747 34.02 5.74 -4.50
C CYS A 747 34.74 4.40 -4.32
N ASN A 748 35.54 4.01 -5.32
CA ASN A 748 36.32 2.77 -5.27
C ASN A 748 37.56 2.97 -4.41
N LYS A 749 37.83 2.01 -3.52
CA LYS A 749 39.07 1.98 -2.72
C LYS A 749 40.22 1.50 -3.60
N HIS A 750 41.44 1.87 -3.23
CA HIS A 750 42.63 1.34 -3.90
C HIS A 750 42.76 -0.17 -3.63
N ALA A 751 42.75 -0.99 -4.67
CA ALA A 751 43.15 -2.39 -4.57
C ALA A 751 44.67 -2.44 -4.34
N GLY A 752 45.09 -2.74 -3.11
CA GLY A 752 46.50 -2.98 -2.79
C GLY A 752 47.19 -1.88 -1.98
N MET A 753 46.78 -1.73 -0.72
CA MET A 753 47.73 -1.65 0.38
C MET A 753 47.12 -2.44 1.54
N ASN A 754 47.42 -3.74 1.58
CA ASN A 754 47.46 -4.46 2.85
C ASN A 754 48.45 -3.67 3.72
N THR A 755 47.94 -2.86 4.64
CA THR A 755 48.75 -2.40 5.76
C THR A 755 49.02 -3.61 6.63
N ASN A 756 50.30 -3.98 6.70
CA ASN A 756 50.89 -5.05 7.52
C ASN A 756 50.23 -5.24 8.89
#